data_AF-A0A848KC76-F1
#
_entry.id   AF-A0A848KC76-F1
#
_cell.length_a   1.000
_cell.length_b   1.000
_cell.length_c   1.000
_cell.angle_alpha   90.00
_cell.angle_beta   90.00
_cell.angle_gamma   90.00
#
_symmetry.space_group_name_H-M   'P 1'
#
loop_
_entity.id
_entity.type
_entity.pdbx_description
1 polymer ?
#
loop_
_entity_poly.entity_id
_entity_poly.type
_entity_poly.pdbx_seq_one_letter_code
_entity_poly.pdbx_strand_id
1 'polypeptide(L)'
;MTTREARRLVELIAFGLRHIVVLITGAVDLVVWQMAAPAGPMLSATLVVWSVARLVTRRSGPVWLIADMAIAVGYICWSPSLLEGGVVPATAGSGSVAVAMIISVGLVARTSVTVAVTASTLAALIVGWSVVGYSTLALGYGLVLAAEWGLTVWIGRMVRRASQLADEALTEGNRAHVARQVSLARRSFEREQWALLHDTAASTLLMVGQGVAVDPARLAAQAKRDLATLELVPLDDTGTTIDLVAQLATLVVDFPIAVRFSGSKSLELDEATARTVVAAAREAFNNVERHANAQTVVVHVEDRSLAISDDGIGFSSARERFAARHGVRNSIIARLQHIGGAATVSSAPGRGTAVRMTWPVRSDESTAPAPIADPAGGIARIQRALGYGVVMTAGLMALFSVPPPGVAGTEPTWLLPVLMATNVAGILFAAYGIRRSWPPVATWLVIGLVFAVAPLQGLFGESVRLIAGTSWTLLALTFRCRLPVSLAVVVASWIAAFGVASVRSVEGAGFAVLGYSAAGSGSLLIFITVLADMIRRAERTALAETNDRARLAAAQAVEDALQRDYRRRFDDLSKAVVPLLRGLASAQLSSVDPAVRATARVEDARMRRLFAQSVSFDHPLLQELQPSIDIAESNGATITFDIAADVPDIPATARTELLVAPSMLLADSRSRARIVVASSATDVTISVVCDCGADAIRAVERLPGDAAFELITLADETWLKVRHPLAELSKRT
;
A
#
# COMPACT_ATOMS: atom_id res chain seq x y z
N MET A 1 -1.15 3.19 13.09
CA MET A 1 -0.78 2.64 14.41
C MET A 1 0.27 1.58 14.17
N THR A 2 1.50 1.80 14.65
CA THR A 2 2.61 0.86 14.43
C THR A 2 2.38 -0.43 15.22
N THR A 3 2.95 -1.56 14.80
CA THR A 3 2.83 -2.82 15.57
C THR A 3 3.42 -2.72 16.97
N ARG A 4 4.40 -1.85 17.17
CA ARG A 4 4.94 -1.50 18.48
C ARG A 4 3.89 -0.80 19.35
N GLU A 5 3.08 0.10 18.79
CA GLU A 5 1.94 0.71 19.49
C GLU A 5 0.83 -0.30 19.78
N ALA A 6 0.49 -1.18 18.82
CA ALA A 6 -0.50 -2.24 19.01
C ALA A 6 -0.10 -3.21 20.11
N ARG A 7 1.16 -3.65 20.10
CA ARG A 7 1.72 -4.47 21.15
C ARG A 7 1.67 -3.74 22.49
N ARG A 8 2.20 -2.52 22.57
CA ARG A 8 2.22 -1.74 23.83
C ARG A 8 0.81 -1.52 24.40
N LEU A 9 -0.18 -1.32 23.53
CA LEU A 9 -1.57 -1.18 23.93
C LEU A 9 -2.12 -2.50 24.49
N VAL A 10 -1.88 -3.64 23.83
CA VAL A 10 -2.27 -4.97 24.36
C VAL A 10 -1.56 -5.27 25.69
N GLU A 11 -0.28 -4.91 25.83
CA GLU A 11 0.48 -5.05 27.07
C GLU A 11 -0.14 -4.21 28.20
N LEU A 12 -0.52 -2.97 27.90
CA LEU A 12 -1.14 -2.06 28.86
C LEU A 12 -2.55 -2.50 29.27
N ILE A 13 -3.35 -2.99 28.32
CA ILE A 13 -4.69 -3.50 28.61
C ILE A 13 -4.59 -4.81 29.42
N ALA A 14 -3.70 -5.74 29.07
CA ALA A 14 -3.50 -6.97 29.85
C ALA A 14 -3.00 -6.69 31.27
N PHE A 15 -2.09 -5.72 31.42
CA PHE A 15 -1.64 -5.23 32.73
C PHE A 15 -2.79 -4.60 33.54
N GLY A 16 -3.60 -3.75 32.89
CA GLY A 16 -4.79 -3.15 33.50
C GLY A 16 -5.79 -4.20 33.95
N LEU A 17 -6.13 -5.17 33.08
CA LEU A 17 -7.01 -6.29 33.41
C LEU A 17 -6.55 -7.00 34.67
N ARG A 18 -5.27 -7.40 34.75
CA ARG A 18 -4.74 -8.11 35.92
C ARG A 18 -5.02 -7.36 37.22
N HIS A 19 -4.60 -6.10 37.30
CA HIS A 19 -4.67 -5.36 38.56
C HIS A 19 -6.06 -4.80 38.86
N ILE A 20 -6.90 -4.56 37.84
CA ILE A 20 -8.31 -4.19 38.06
C ILE A 20 -9.08 -5.36 38.64
N VAL A 21 -8.92 -6.58 38.10
CA VAL A 21 -9.59 -7.77 38.65
C VAL A 21 -9.14 -8.01 40.08
N VAL A 22 -7.83 -8.03 40.32
CA VAL A 22 -7.25 -8.25 41.65
C VAL A 22 -7.70 -7.15 42.63
N LEU A 23 -7.75 -5.89 42.21
CA LEU A 23 -8.27 -4.78 43.02
C LEU A 23 -9.73 -4.97 43.40
N ILE A 24 -10.60 -5.28 42.44
CA ILE A 24 -12.04 -5.48 42.69
C ILE A 24 -12.23 -6.69 43.61
N THR A 25 -11.50 -7.78 43.39
CA THR A 25 -11.55 -8.97 44.27
C THR A 25 -11.19 -8.61 45.71
N GLY A 26 -10.07 -7.91 45.94
CA GLY A 26 -9.68 -7.51 47.30
C GLY A 26 -10.65 -6.50 47.93
N ALA A 27 -11.26 -5.62 47.14
CA ALA A 27 -12.28 -4.70 47.63
C ALA A 27 -13.56 -5.44 48.04
N VAL A 28 -13.99 -6.43 47.26
CA VAL A 28 -15.14 -7.28 47.60
C VAL A 28 -14.88 -8.06 48.89
N ASP A 29 -13.66 -8.59 49.07
CA ASP A 29 -13.26 -9.28 50.31
C ASP A 29 -13.42 -8.39 51.55
N LEU A 30 -13.05 -7.10 51.44
CA LEU A 30 -13.12 -6.15 52.55
C LEU A 30 -14.54 -5.70 52.89
N VAL A 31 -15.48 -5.81 51.94
CA VAL A 31 -16.85 -5.30 52.09
C VAL A 31 -17.82 -6.37 52.58
N VAL A 32 -17.67 -7.62 52.12
CA VAL A 32 -18.78 -8.59 52.18
C VAL A 32 -18.63 -9.70 53.23
N TRP A 33 -17.44 -9.91 53.81
CA TRP A 33 -17.17 -11.10 54.63
C TRP A 33 -17.14 -10.87 56.14
N GLN A 34 -17.69 -11.84 56.90
CA GLN A 34 -17.33 -12.09 58.30
C GLN A 34 -16.03 -12.89 58.32
N MET A 35 -15.03 -12.40 59.04
CA MET A 35 -13.64 -12.88 58.90
C MET A 35 -13.31 -13.95 59.94
N ALA A 36 -12.85 -15.12 59.47
CA ALA A 36 -12.51 -16.27 60.32
C ALA A 36 -11.35 -15.98 61.25
N ALA A 37 -10.43 -15.18 60.71
CA ALA A 37 -9.21 -14.82 61.36
C ALA A 37 -8.94 -13.32 61.14
N PRO A 38 -8.36 -12.62 62.13
CA PRO A 38 -7.93 -11.24 61.99
C PRO A 38 -6.84 -11.03 60.92
N ALA A 39 -6.26 -12.11 60.39
CA ALA A 39 -5.30 -12.08 59.27
C ALA A 39 -5.95 -11.92 57.88
N GLY A 40 -7.23 -12.26 57.71
CA GLY A 40 -7.98 -12.08 56.45
C GLY A 40 -8.00 -10.64 55.89
N PRO A 41 -8.35 -9.60 56.68
CA PRO A 41 -8.38 -8.22 56.18
C PRO A 41 -7.00 -7.70 55.82
N MET A 42 -5.95 -8.14 56.52
CA MET A 42 -4.57 -7.78 56.19
C MET A 42 -4.17 -8.34 54.82
N LEU A 43 -4.57 -9.58 54.52
CA LEU A 43 -4.33 -10.20 53.22
C LEU A 43 -5.04 -9.43 52.08
N SER A 44 -6.33 -9.14 52.23
CA SER A 44 -7.11 -8.43 51.20
C SER A 44 -6.69 -6.95 51.07
N ALA A 45 -6.36 -6.27 52.17
CA ALA A 45 -5.80 -4.92 52.13
C ALA A 45 -4.45 -4.89 51.41
N THR A 46 -3.59 -5.89 51.63
CA THR A 46 -2.31 -6.03 50.91
C THR A 46 -2.56 -6.17 49.41
N LEU A 47 -3.55 -6.97 49.02
CA LEU A 47 -3.93 -7.18 47.62
C LEU A 47 -4.41 -5.87 46.95
N VAL A 48 -5.24 -5.09 47.65
CA VAL A 48 -5.76 -3.79 47.21
C VAL A 48 -4.63 -2.76 47.08
N VAL A 49 -3.84 -2.58 48.14
CA VAL A 49 -2.73 -1.62 48.18
C VAL A 49 -1.71 -1.94 47.09
N TRP A 50 -1.36 -3.22 46.92
CA TRP A 50 -0.48 -3.65 45.84
C TRP A 50 -1.09 -3.28 44.49
N SER A 51 -2.33 -3.64 44.22
CA SER A 51 -2.97 -3.39 42.92
C SER A 51 -3.08 -1.90 42.58
N VAL A 52 -3.43 -1.06 43.56
CA VAL A 52 -3.43 0.41 43.38
C VAL A 52 -2.01 0.92 43.09
N ALA A 53 -1.02 0.50 43.87
CA ALA A 53 0.37 0.90 43.65
C ALA A 53 0.86 0.50 42.25
N ARG A 54 0.46 -0.67 41.74
CA ARG A 54 0.81 -1.15 40.40
C ARG A 54 0.09 -0.36 39.30
N LEU A 55 -1.20 -0.03 39.47
CA LEU A 55 -1.96 0.78 38.50
C LEU A 55 -1.45 2.23 38.40
N VAL A 56 -0.94 2.78 39.51
CA VAL A 56 -0.33 4.12 39.57
C VAL A 56 1.09 4.11 39.01
N THR A 57 1.95 3.20 39.47
CA THR A 57 3.37 3.20 39.08
C THR A 57 3.62 2.63 37.68
N ARG A 58 2.76 1.72 37.20
CA ARG A 58 2.80 1.08 35.87
C ARG A 58 4.18 0.51 35.49
N ARG A 59 4.99 0.12 36.48
CA ARG A 59 6.34 -0.43 36.26
C ARG A 59 6.25 -1.85 35.72
N SER A 60 6.84 -2.10 34.56
CA SER A 60 6.92 -3.42 33.93
C SER A 60 8.34 -4.00 34.04
N GLY A 61 8.45 -5.33 33.99
CA GLY A 61 9.74 -6.04 34.07
C GLY A 61 9.61 -7.41 34.76
N PRO A 62 10.64 -8.27 34.64
CA PRO A 62 10.61 -9.62 35.20
C PRO A 62 10.52 -9.62 36.73
N VAL A 63 11.25 -8.72 37.41
CA VAL A 63 11.20 -8.58 38.88
C VAL A 63 9.79 -8.24 39.36
N TRP A 64 9.13 -7.31 38.67
CA TRP A 64 7.77 -6.91 39.00
C TRP A 64 6.75 -8.00 38.72
N LEU A 65 6.93 -8.78 37.64
CA LEU A 65 6.08 -9.94 37.36
C LEU A 65 6.23 -11.04 38.43
N ILE A 66 7.45 -11.28 38.91
CA ILE A 66 7.70 -12.22 40.01
C ILE A 66 7.02 -11.74 41.30
N ALA A 67 7.10 -10.43 41.60
CA ALA A 67 6.41 -9.86 42.75
C ALA A 67 4.87 -9.96 42.62
N ASP A 68 4.33 -9.63 41.45
CA ASP A 68 2.90 -9.80 41.14
C ASP A 68 2.47 -11.27 41.32
N MET A 69 3.32 -12.21 40.90
CA MET A 69 3.08 -13.65 41.06
C MET A 69 3.10 -14.08 42.53
N ALA A 70 4.10 -13.64 43.30
CA ALA A 70 4.23 -14.01 44.70
C ALA A 70 3.00 -13.56 45.51
N ILE A 71 2.51 -12.35 45.27
CA ILE A 71 1.31 -11.81 45.94
C ILE A 71 0.05 -12.57 45.52
N ALA A 72 -0.11 -12.84 44.22
CA ALA A 72 -1.28 -13.58 43.72
C ALA A 72 -1.30 -15.04 44.22
N VAL A 73 -0.16 -15.74 44.15
CA VAL A 73 -0.03 -17.13 44.63
C VAL A 73 -0.25 -17.20 46.14
N GLY A 74 0.33 -16.27 46.90
CA GLY A 74 0.08 -16.20 48.34
C GLY A 74 -1.39 -16.00 48.65
N TYR A 75 -2.04 -15.05 47.99
CA TYR A 75 -3.48 -14.86 48.12
C TYR A 75 -4.26 -16.13 47.79
N ILE A 76 -4.01 -16.78 46.65
CA ILE A 76 -4.72 -18.00 46.23
C ILE A 76 -4.56 -19.15 47.25
N CYS A 77 -3.37 -19.31 47.83
CA CYS A 77 -3.10 -20.36 48.81
C CYS A 77 -3.81 -20.12 50.14
N TRP A 78 -3.81 -18.88 50.64
CA TRP A 78 -4.26 -18.58 52.00
C TRP A 78 -5.70 -18.05 52.08
N SER A 79 -6.22 -17.42 51.03
CA SER A 79 -7.58 -16.84 51.04
C SER A 79 -8.67 -17.84 51.43
N PRO A 80 -8.66 -19.12 50.98
CA PRO A 80 -9.71 -20.06 51.36
C PRO A 80 -9.72 -20.39 52.86
N SER A 81 -8.57 -20.29 53.53
CA SER A 81 -8.42 -20.62 54.95
C SER A 81 -8.59 -19.44 55.90
N LEU A 82 -8.31 -18.22 55.44
CA LEU A 82 -8.33 -17.01 56.26
C LEU A 82 -9.64 -16.21 56.14
N LEU A 83 -10.43 -16.47 55.10
CA LEU A 83 -11.74 -15.87 54.89
C LEU A 83 -12.80 -16.91 55.28
N GLU A 84 -13.63 -16.61 56.28
CA GLU A 84 -14.65 -17.56 56.78
C GLU A 84 -15.77 -17.67 55.76
N GLY A 85 -16.21 -18.88 55.45
CA GLY A 85 -17.22 -19.16 54.45
C GLY A 85 -18.63 -19.31 55.02
N GLY A 86 -19.33 -18.21 55.31
CA GLY A 86 -20.75 -18.20 55.68
C GLY A 86 -21.70 -18.68 54.56
N VAL A 87 -21.68 -18.03 53.38
CA VAL A 87 -22.67 -18.28 52.30
C VAL A 87 -22.06 -18.26 50.88
N VAL A 88 -20.88 -17.67 50.68
CA VAL A 88 -20.14 -17.68 49.40
C VAL A 88 -18.99 -18.67 49.48
N PRO A 89 -18.65 -19.46 48.44
CA PRO A 89 -17.47 -20.30 48.49
C PRO A 89 -16.23 -19.43 48.75
N ALA A 90 -15.48 -19.70 49.84
CA ALA A 90 -14.21 -19.03 50.19
C ALA A 90 -13.15 -19.08 49.04
N THR A 91 -13.46 -19.85 48.01
CA THR A 91 -12.69 -20.11 46.81
C THR A 91 -12.96 -19.13 45.67
N ALA A 92 -14.03 -18.33 45.70
CA ALA A 92 -14.43 -17.46 44.59
C ALA A 92 -13.39 -16.37 44.28
N GLY A 93 -12.84 -15.70 45.30
CA GLY A 93 -11.79 -14.69 45.14
C GLY A 93 -10.52 -15.27 44.53
N SER A 94 -10.06 -16.42 45.04
CA SER A 94 -8.87 -17.11 44.52
C SER A 94 -9.02 -17.54 43.05
N GLY A 95 -10.23 -17.93 42.62
CA GLY A 95 -10.53 -18.25 41.22
C GLY A 95 -10.41 -17.02 40.32
N SER A 96 -10.99 -15.89 40.71
CA SER A 96 -10.92 -14.63 39.94
C SER A 96 -9.48 -14.13 39.78
N VAL A 97 -8.67 -14.19 40.83
CA VAL A 97 -7.24 -13.84 40.78
C VAL A 97 -6.47 -14.79 39.86
N ALA A 98 -6.75 -16.09 39.92
CA ALA A 98 -6.12 -17.10 39.05
C ALA A 98 -6.41 -16.84 37.56
N VAL A 99 -7.69 -16.62 37.21
CA VAL A 99 -8.11 -16.27 35.83
C VAL A 99 -7.39 -15.02 35.34
N ALA A 100 -7.38 -13.96 36.15
CA ALA A 100 -6.74 -12.69 35.79
C ALA A 100 -5.23 -12.87 35.52
N MET A 101 -4.54 -13.68 36.33
CA MET A 101 -3.12 -13.96 36.17
C MET A 101 -2.85 -14.75 34.89
N ILE A 102 -3.58 -15.84 34.67
CA ILE A 102 -3.41 -16.73 33.52
C ILE A 102 -3.67 -15.99 32.21
N ILE A 103 -4.76 -15.21 32.12
CA ILE A 103 -5.13 -14.53 30.88
C ILE A 103 -4.18 -13.36 30.58
N SER A 104 -3.92 -12.51 31.56
CA SER A 104 -3.06 -11.33 31.36
C SER A 104 -1.63 -11.71 30.97
N VAL A 105 -1.07 -12.78 31.56
CA VAL A 105 0.26 -13.28 31.21
C VAL A 105 0.21 -14.07 29.90
N GLY A 106 -0.79 -14.95 29.73
CA GLY A 106 -0.99 -15.80 28.56
C GLY A 106 -1.01 -15.05 27.23
N LEU A 107 -1.59 -13.85 27.23
CA LEU A 107 -1.73 -13.04 26.04
C LEU A 107 -0.39 -12.43 25.57
N VAL A 108 0.44 -12.01 26.51
CA VAL A 108 1.58 -11.11 26.25
C VAL A 108 2.94 -11.80 26.40
N ALA A 109 3.08 -12.71 27.36
CA ALA A 109 4.37 -13.27 27.74
C ALA A 109 4.86 -14.38 26.80
N ARG A 110 6.14 -14.74 26.95
CA ARG A 110 6.76 -15.88 26.24
C ARG A 110 6.14 -17.18 26.73
N THR A 111 6.06 -18.19 25.86
CA THR A 111 5.44 -19.49 26.20
C THR A 111 6.02 -20.14 27.46
N SER A 112 7.32 -20.05 27.71
CA SER A 112 7.92 -20.57 28.96
C SER A 112 7.38 -19.87 30.21
N VAL A 113 7.24 -18.54 30.16
CA VAL A 113 6.69 -17.74 31.25
C VAL A 113 5.22 -18.04 31.45
N THR A 114 4.42 -18.15 30.37
CA THR A 114 3.00 -18.48 30.48
C THR A 114 2.78 -19.87 31.09
N VAL A 115 3.60 -20.86 30.72
CA VAL A 115 3.56 -22.20 31.34
C VAL A 115 3.89 -22.13 32.82
N ALA A 116 4.98 -21.45 33.19
CA ALA A 116 5.40 -21.34 34.59
C ALA A 116 4.32 -20.66 35.47
N VAL A 117 3.75 -19.56 34.97
CA VAL A 117 2.67 -18.83 35.63
C VAL A 117 1.41 -19.68 35.80
N THR A 118 0.99 -20.38 34.75
CA THR A 118 -0.19 -21.23 34.83
C THR A 118 0.04 -22.41 35.78
N ALA A 119 1.19 -23.06 35.71
CA ALA A 119 1.53 -24.17 36.60
C ALA A 119 1.58 -23.73 38.08
N SER A 120 2.22 -22.59 38.39
CA SER A 120 2.27 -22.07 39.76
C SER A 120 0.89 -21.67 40.29
N THR A 121 0.07 -21.05 39.44
CA THR A 121 -1.30 -20.65 39.79
C THR A 121 -2.21 -21.85 40.03
N LEU A 122 -2.12 -22.88 39.17
CA LEU A 122 -2.86 -24.14 39.34
C LEU A 122 -2.43 -24.89 40.60
N ALA A 123 -1.12 -24.99 40.87
CA ALA A 123 -0.61 -25.61 42.08
C ALA A 123 -1.11 -24.87 43.33
N ALA A 124 -1.04 -23.53 43.34
CA ALA A 124 -1.56 -22.71 44.43
C ALA A 124 -3.06 -22.95 44.68
N LEU A 125 -3.84 -23.06 43.61
CA LEU A 125 -5.29 -23.29 43.69
C LEU A 125 -5.60 -24.69 44.26
N ILE A 126 -4.92 -25.73 43.77
CA ILE A 126 -5.06 -27.09 44.30
C ILE A 126 -4.70 -27.13 45.78
N VAL A 127 -3.57 -26.54 46.17
CA VAL A 127 -3.13 -26.48 47.56
C VAL A 127 -4.14 -25.72 48.43
N GLY A 128 -4.46 -24.47 48.09
CA GLY A 128 -5.34 -23.63 48.92
C GLY A 128 -6.74 -24.22 49.10
N TRP A 129 -7.32 -24.81 48.04
CA TRP A 129 -8.66 -25.39 48.11
C TRP A 129 -8.68 -26.75 48.80
N SER A 130 -7.59 -27.52 48.72
CA SER A 130 -7.48 -28.81 49.43
C SER A 130 -7.53 -28.65 50.95
N VAL A 131 -6.99 -27.55 51.49
CA VAL A 131 -7.01 -27.23 52.92
C VAL A 131 -8.43 -27.10 53.47
N VAL A 132 -9.38 -26.69 52.63
CA VAL A 132 -10.79 -26.48 53.00
C VAL A 132 -11.69 -27.63 52.49
N GLY A 133 -11.10 -28.74 52.05
CA GLY A 133 -11.83 -29.94 51.59
C GLY A 133 -12.41 -29.85 50.17
N TYR A 134 -12.01 -28.87 49.35
CA TYR A 134 -12.51 -28.66 47.98
C TYR A 134 -11.59 -29.25 46.88
N SER A 135 -10.85 -30.31 47.17
CA SER A 135 -9.83 -30.89 46.26
C SER A 135 -10.40 -31.34 44.89
N THR A 136 -11.57 -32.01 44.87
CA THR A 136 -12.22 -32.45 43.62
C THR A 136 -12.67 -31.28 42.75
N LEU A 137 -13.20 -30.23 43.38
CA LEU A 137 -13.61 -28.99 42.70
C LEU A 137 -12.39 -28.21 42.17
N ALA A 138 -11.28 -28.22 42.92
CA ALA A 138 -10.03 -27.60 42.49
C ALA A 138 -9.45 -28.26 41.23
N LEU A 139 -9.50 -29.60 41.15
CA LEU A 139 -9.08 -30.34 39.95
C LEU A 139 -9.96 -30.01 38.74
N GLY A 140 -11.28 -30.03 38.90
CA GLY A 140 -12.22 -29.69 37.82
C GLY A 140 -12.06 -28.25 37.34
N TYR A 141 -11.91 -27.30 38.25
CA TYR A 141 -11.68 -25.89 37.92
C TYR A 141 -10.30 -25.66 37.28
N GLY A 142 -9.28 -26.40 37.73
CA GLY A 142 -7.94 -26.36 37.12
C GLY A 142 -7.94 -26.76 35.63
N LEU A 143 -8.79 -27.73 35.24
CA LEU A 143 -8.97 -28.10 33.82
C LEU A 143 -9.57 -26.94 33.00
N VAL A 144 -10.53 -26.21 33.56
CA VAL A 144 -11.12 -25.02 32.92
C VAL A 144 -10.05 -23.94 32.72
N LEU A 145 -9.26 -23.65 33.75
CA LEU A 145 -8.16 -22.68 33.68
C LEU A 145 -7.07 -23.10 32.68
N ALA A 146 -6.78 -24.40 32.56
CA ALA A 146 -5.85 -24.92 31.56
C ALA A 146 -6.41 -24.73 30.12
N ALA A 147 -7.71 -24.94 29.92
CA ALA A 147 -8.38 -24.68 28.65
C ALA A 147 -8.37 -23.18 28.29
N GLU A 148 -8.68 -22.31 29.26
CA GLU A 148 -8.61 -20.86 29.10
C GLU A 148 -7.18 -20.37 28.79
N TRP A 149 -6.18 -20.95 29.46
CA TRP A 149 -4.78 -20.70 29.15
C TRP A 149 -4.44 -21.07 27.71
N GLY A 150 -4.82 -22.28 27.28
CA GLY A 150 -4.59 -22.77 25.93
C GLY A 150 -5.20 -21.83 24.88
N LEU A 151 -6.45 -21.42 25.11
CA LEU A 151 -7.15 -20.47 24.25
C LEU A 151 -6.46 -19.10 24.24
N THR A 152 -6.08 -18.57 25.39
CA THR A 152 -5.44 -17.25 25.49
C THR A 152 -4.07 -17.23 24.82
N VAL A 153 -3.26 -18.27 25.01
CA VAL A 153 -1.96 -18.39 24.35
C VAL A 153 -2.14 -18.53 22.83
N TRP A 154 -3.16 -19.27 22.39
CA TRP A 154 -3.50 -19.38 20.97
C TRP A 154 -3.91 -18.02 20.38
N ILE A 155 -4.80 -17.28 21.05
CA ILE A 155 -5.19 -15.90 20.65
C ILE A 155 -3.95 -15.00 20.60
N GLY A 156 -3.11 -15.00 21.63
CA GLY A 156 -1.89 -14.19 21.68
C GLY A 156 -0.91 -14.52 20.56
N ARG A 157 -0.76 -15.81 20.21
CA ARG A 157 0.05 -16.24 19.05
C ARG A 157 -0.55 -15.78 17.73
N MET A 158 -1.86 -15.86 17.57
CA MET A 158 -2.55 -15.37 16.38
C MET A 158 -2.37 -13.86 16.21
N VAL A 159 -2.56 -13.06 17.26
CA VAL A 159 -2.37 -11.60 17.23
C VAL A 159 -0.91 -11.24 16.91
N ARG A 160 0.07 -12.00 17.43
CA ARG A 160 1.49 -11.80 17.06
C ARG A 160 1.76 -12.12 15.60
N ARG A 161 1.29 -13.26 15.10
CA ARG A 161 1.42 -13.64 13.68
C ARG A 161 0.74 -12.61 12.76
N ALA A 162 -0.43 -12.11 13.16
CA ALA A 162 -1.12 -11.03 12.47
C ALA A 162 -0.28 -9.79 12.32
N SER A 163 0.33 -9.37 13.43
CA SER A 163 1.14 -8.16 13.49
C SER A 163 2.37 -8.30 12.61
N GLN A 164 3.01 -9.48 12.60
CA GLN A 164 4.15 -9.76 11.73
C GLN A 164 3.77 -9.66 10.24
N LEU A 165 2.67 -10.30 9.83
CA LEU A 165 2.19 -10.22 8.44
C LEU A 165 1.80 -8.78 8.05
N ALA A 166 1.21 -8.02 8.97
CA ALA A 166 0.88 -6.62 8.73
C ALA A 166 2.14 -5.74 8.63
N ASP A 167 3.15 -5.98 9.47
CA ASP A 167 4.44 -5.28 9.39
C ASP A 167 5.14 -5.55 8.06
N GLU A 168 5.19 -6.80 7.62
CA GLU A 168 5.76 -7.20 6.33
C GLU A 168 5.06 -6.46 5.18
N ALA A 169 3.72 -6.45 5.19
CA ALA A 169 2.91 -5.74 4.19
C ALA A 169 3.05 -4.20 4.23
N LEU A 170 3.32 -3.62 5.40
CA LEU A 170 3.62 -2.19 5.55
C LEU A 170 5.01 -1.85 5.02
N THR A 171 6.03 -2.67 5.34
CA THR A 171 7.38 -2.48 4.80
C THR A 171 7.41 -2.60 3.28
N GLU A 172 6.68 -3.56 2.73
CA GLU A 172 6.56 -3.72 1.28
C GLU A 172 5.80 -2.55 0.64
N GLY A 173 4.72 -2.09 1.29
CA GLY A 173 3.98 -0.90 0.86
C GLY A 173 4.83 0.37 0.85
N ASN A 174 5.67 0.57 1.88
CA ASN A 174 6.58 1.71 1.94
C ASN A 174 7.65 1.64 0.84
N ARG A 175 8.20 0.45 0.55
CA ARG A 175 9.14 0.26 -0.57
C ARG A 175 8.48 0.59 -1.90
N ALA A 176 7.26 0.08 -2.13
CA ALA A 176 6.49 0.39 -3.33
C ALA A 176 6.18 1.90 -3.45
N HIS A 177 5.90 2.58 -2.33
CA HIS A 177 5.67 4.02 -2.32
C HIS A 177 6.93 4.82 -2.71
N VAL A 178 8.09 4.47 -2.15
CA VAL A 178 9.36 5.10 -2.51
C VAL A 178 9.71 4.84 -3.98
N ALA A 179 9.58 3.59 -4.44
CA ALA A 179 9.80 3.23 -5.84
C ALA A 179 8.90 4.02 -6.79
N ARG A 180 7.63 4.22 -6.41
CA ARG A 180 6.68 5.07 -7.15
C ARG A 180 7.12 6.53 -7.20
N GLN A 181 7.55 7.11 -6.08
CA GLN A 181 8.00 8.50 -6.08
C GLN A 181 9.22 8.70 -7.00
N VAL A 182 10.15 7.75 -6.97
CA VAL A 182 11.33 7.75 -7.86
C VAL A 182 10.91 7.60 -9.31
N SER A 183 9.97 6.70 -9.63
CA SER A 183 9.52 6.50 -11.01
C SER A 183 8.78 7.71 -11.58
N LEU A 184 7.93 8.37 -10.78
CA LEU A 184 7.25 9.61 -11.16
C LEU A 184 8.24 10.77 -11.38
N ALA A 185 9.22 10.93 -10.48
CA ALA A 185 10.26 11.94 -10.62
C ALA A 185 11.08 11.73 -11.90
N ARG A 186 11.49 10.47 -12.17
CA ARG A 186 12.20 10.12 -13.40
C ARG A 186 11.40 10.45 -14.66
N ARG A 187 10.09 10.14 -14.69
CA ARG A 187 9.23 10.45 -15.84
C ARG A 187 9.07 11.96 -16.06
N SER A 188 8.91 12.73 -14.99
CA SER A 188 8.84 14.19 -15.11
C SER A 188 10.12 14.77 -15.73
N PHE A 189 11.28 14.26 -15.30
CA PHE A 189 12.58 14.65 -15.85
C PHE A 189 12.74 14.24 -17.32
N GLU A 190 12.38 13.01 -17.70
CA GLU A 190 12.42 12.55 -19.09
C GLU A 190 11.54 13.40 -20.01
N ARG A 191 10.31 13.76 -19.56
CA ARG A 191 9.41 14.63 -20.32
C ARG A 191 9.97 16.04 -20.50
N GLU A 192 10.52 16.62 -19.43
CA GLU A 192 11.15 17.95 -19.48
C GLU A 192 12.35 17.96 -20.44
N GLN A 193 13.15 16.88 -20.42
CA GLN A 193 14.27 16.72 -21.33
C GLN A 193 13.82 16.61 -22.79
N TRP A 194 12.77 15.84 -23.10
CA TRP A 194 12.22 15.76 -24.45
C TRP A 194 11.61 17.09 -24.93
N ALA A 195 10.93 17.83 -24.06
CA ALA A 195 10.39 19.14 -24.38
C ALA A 195 11.49 20.15 -24.78
N LEU A 196 12.62 20.15 -24.06
CA LEU A 196 13.76 21.01 -24.40
C LEU A 196 14.38 20.65 -25.77
N LEU A 197 14.43 19.37 -26.10
CA LEU A 197 14.98 18.88 -27.37
C LEU A 197 14.08 19.26 -28.55
N HIS A 198 12.77 19.17 -28.35
CA HIS A 198 11.78 19.58 -29.32
C HIS A 198 11.97 21.04 -29.76
N ASP A 199 12.08 21.96 -28.81
CA ASP A 199 12.12 23.40 -29.11
C ASP A 199 13.29 23.74 -30.04
N THR A 200 14.43 23.08 -29.87
CA THR A 200 15.61 23.31 -30.72
C THR A 200 15.44 22.79 -32.14
N ALA A 201 14.95 21.55 -32.31
CA ALA A 201 14.78 20.95 -33.62
C ALA A 201 13.60 21.54 -34.41
N ALA A 202 12.48 21.80 -33.74
CA ALA A 202 11.32 22.46 -34.34
C ALA A 202 11.64 23.89 -34.78
N SER A 203 12.46 24.63 -34.03
CA SER A 203 12.91 25.96 -34.45
C SER A 203 13.66 25.93 -35.80
N THR A 204 14.56 24.97 -35.97
CA THR A 204 15.33 24.79 -37.22
C THR A 204 14.44 24.34 -38.38
N LEU A 205 13.51 23.39 -38.14
CA LEU A 205 12.58 22.92 -39.16
C LEU A 205 11.58 24.01 -39.58
N LEU A 206 11.05 24.80 -38.63
CA LEU A 206 10.18 25.94 -38.92
C LEU A 206 10.89 26.97 -39.79
N MET A 207 12.14 27.32 -39.46
CA MET A 207 12.96 28.27 -40.21
C MET A 207 13.15 27.85 -41.67
N VAL A 208 13.46 26.55 -41.89
CA VAL A 208 13.57 25.96 -43.24
C VAL A 208 12.21 25.94 -43.93
N GLY A 209 11.15 25.49 -43.24
CA GLY A 209 9.80 25.40 -43.78
C GLY A 209 9.25 26.76 -44.23
N GLN A 210 9.46 27.83 -43.46
CA GLN A 210 9.02 29.18 -43.85
C GLN A 210 9.83 29.79 -45.00
N GLY A 211 10.96 29.18 -45.37
CA GLY A 211 11.83 29.70 -46.43
C GLY A 211 12.52 30.99 -46.04
N VAL A 212 12.81 31.20 -44.75
CA VAL A 212 13.56 32.36 -44.27
C VAL A 212 14.94 32.33 -44.92
N ALA A 213 15.36 33.45 -45.52
CA ALA A 213 16.67 33.57 -46.15
C ALA A 213 17.77 33.57 -45.06
N VAL A 214 18.31 32.39 -44.78
CA VAL A 214 19.39 32.19 -43.81
C VAL A 214 20.63 31.71 -44.54
N ASP A 215 21.79 32.22 -44.13
CA ASP A 215 23.09 31.78 -44.62
C ASP A 215 23.20 30.24 -44.48
N PRO A 216 23.44 29.50 -45.59
CA PRO A 216 23.56 28.04 -45.59
C PRO A 216 24.59 27.53 -44.59
N ALA A 217 25.69 28.25 -44.37
CA ALA A 217 26.73 27.86 -43.41
C ALA A 217 26.22 27.95 -41.96
N ARG A 218 25.41 28.98 -41.67
CA ARG A 218 24.81 29.18 -40.33
C ARG A 218 23.72 28.16 -40.04
N LEU A 219 22.91 27.83 -41.06
CA LEU A 219 21.88 26.79 -40.97
C LEU A 219 22.51 25.40 -40.76
N ALA A 220 23.55 25.05 -41.52
CA ALA A 220 24.24 23.77 -41.35
C ALA A 220 24.89 23.65 -39.96
N ALA A 221 25.46 24.74 -39.43
CA ALA A 221 26.00 24.76 -38.07
C ALA A 221 24.92 24.62 -36.99
N GLN A 222 23.73 25.20 -37.20
CA GLN A 222 22.58 25.05 -36.31
C GLN A 222 22.04 23.62 -36.35
N ALA A 223 21.76 23.08 -37.55
CA ALA A 223 21.30 21.71 -37.75
C ALA A 223 22.28 20.68 -37.15
N LYS A 224 23.59 20.93 -37.24
CA LYS A 224 24.62 20.07 -36.61
C LYS A 224 24.57 20.09 -35.09
N ARG A 225 24.26 21.23 -34.45
CA ARG A 225 24.07 21.33 -33.00
C ARG A 225 22.80 20.62 -32.55
N ASP A 226 21.70 20.85 -33.25
CA ASP A 226 20.40 20.27 -32.91
C ASP A 226 20.43 18.75 -33.13
N LEU A 227 21.06 18.28 -34.21
CA LEU A 227 21.31 16.86 -34.47
C LEU A 227 22.17 16.22 -33.37
N ALA A 228 23.27 16.88 -32.96
CA ALA A 228 24.11 16.37 -31.88
C ALA A 228 23.36 16.27 -30.54
N THR A 229 22.31 17.08 -30.36
CA THR A 229 21.48 17.07 -29.15
C THR A 229 20.40 15.99 -29.22
N LEU A 230 19.81 15.76 -30.40
CA LEU A 230 18.87 14.65 -30.67
C LEU A 230 19.55 13.28 -30.62
N GLU A 231 20.76 13.14 -31.14
CA GLU A 231 21.55 11.89 -31.10
C GLU A 231 22.06 11.54 -29.69
N LEU A 232 22.01 12.48 -28.75
CA LEU A 232 22.30 12.20 -27.34
C LEU A 232 21.15 11.45 -26.66
N VAL A 233 19.91 11.56 -27.16
CA VAL A 233 18.77 10.81 -26.63
C VAL A 233 18.73 9.42 -27.26
N PRO A 234 18.81 8.33 -26.47
CA PRO A 234 18.72 6.99 -27.00
C PRO A 234 17.35 6.78 -27.65
N LEU A 235 17.36 6.56 -28.95
CA LEU A 235 16.23 6.08 -29.75
C LEU A 235 16.34 4.56 -29.78
N ASP A 236 15.35 3.92 -29.19
CA ASP A 236 15.20 2.49 -28.93
C ASP A 236 16.26 1.76 -28.06
N ASP A 237 15.72 1.20 -26.98
CA ASP A 237 16.18 0.00 -26.26
C ASP A 237 15.36 -1.17 -26.81
N THR A 238 15.72 -1.66 -27.99
CA THR A 238 15.00 -2.71 -28.73
C THR A 238 15.06 -4.09 -28.06
N GLY A 239 15.66 -4.21 -26.87
CA GLY A 239 15.97 -5.50 -26.26
C GLY A 239 16.99 -6.32 -27.04
N THR A 240 17.52 -5.77 -28.14
CA THR A 240 18.67 -6.31 -28.86
C THR A 240 19.91 -6.09 -28.00
N THR A 241 20.60 -7.19 -27.73
CA THR A 241 21.92 -7.18 -27.14
C THR A 241 22.96 -7.10 -28.26
N ILE A 242 24.02 -6.34 -28.01
CA ILE A 242 25.16 -6.19 -28.90
C ILE A 242 26.40 -6.67 -28.14
N ASP A 243 27.16 -7.58 -28.77
CA ASP A 243 28.48 -7.95 -28.27
C ASP A 243 29.47 -6.78 -28.42
N LEU A 244 29.81 -6.16 -27.28
CA LEU A 244 30.75 -5.05 -27.21
C LEU A 244 32.13 -5.45 -27.76
N VAL A 245 32.61 -6.66 -27.48
CA VAL A 245 33.97 -7.09 -27.86
C VAL A 245 34.08 -7.22 -29.37
N ALA A 246 33.04 -7.77 -30.03
CA ALA A 246 32.97 -7.87 -31.49
C ALA A 246 32.96 -6.49 -32.18
N GLN A 247 32.23 -5.53 -31.62
CA GLN A 247 32.19 -4.15 -32.14
C GLN A 247 33.55 -3.44 -31.97
N LEU A 248 34.19 -3.60 -30.81
CA LEU A 248 35.54 -3.04 -30.57
C LEU A 248 36.59 -3.68 -31.48
N ALA A 249 36.50 -4.99 -31.75
CA ALA A 249 37.38 -5.67 -32.70
C ALA A 249 37.24 -5.11 -34.11
N THR A 250 36.01 -4.78 -34.51
CA THR A 250 35.71 -4.17 -35.82
C THR A 250 36.32 -2.76 -35.94
N LEU A 251 36.40 -2.00 -34.85
CA LEU A 251 37.04 -0.68 -34.85
C LEU A 251 38.55 -0.72 -35.13
N VAL A 252 39.21 -1.84 -34.83
CA VAL A 252 40.68 -1.92 -34.85
C VAL A 252 41.25 -2.73 -36.02
N VAL A 253 40.39 -3.23 -36.93
CA VAL A 253 40.82 -4.02 -38.11
C VAL A 253 41.84 -3.26 -38.96
N ASP A 254 41.59 -1.96 -39.20
CA ASP A 254 42.46 -1.09 -40.00
C ASP A 254 43.32 -0.15 -39.14
N PHE A 255 43.47 -0.44 -37.84
CA PHE A 255 44.19 0.45 -36.92
C PHE A 255 45.72 0.27 -37.06
N PRO A 256 46.49 1.35 -37.25
CA PRO A 256 47.91 1.27 -37.60
C PRO A 256 48.83 0.84 -36.44
N ILE A 257 48.32 0.73 -35.22
CA ILE A 257 49.07 0.41 -33.99
C ILE A 257 48.62 -0.96 -33.48
N ALA A 258 49.54 -1.77 -32.94
CA ALA A 258 49.21 -3.11 -32.45
C ALA A 258 48.23 -3.06 -31.26
N VAL A 259 47.03 -3.62 -31.43
CA VAL A 259 46.00 -3.68 -30.38
C VAL A 259 45.93 -5.08 -29.77
N ARG A 260 45.97 -5.16 -28.43
CA ARG A 260 45.81 -6.40 -27.67
C ARG A 260 44.53 -6.36 -26.85
N PHE A 261 43.64 -7.33 -27.05
CA PHE A 261 42.46 -7.52 -26.21
C PHE A 261 42.78 -8.42 -25.01
N SER A 262 42.22 -8.09 -23.85
CA SER A 262 42.34 -8.85 -22.60
C SER A 262 41.04 -8.73 -21.80
N GLY A 263 40.78 -9.69 -20.89
CA GLY A 263 39.54 -9.76 -20.13
C GLY A 263 38.46 -10.61 -20.82
N SER A 264 37.20 -10.18 -20.75
CA SER A 264 36.04 -10.89 -21.30
C SER A 264 36.14 -11.03 -22.83
N LYS A 265 35.86 -12.24 -23.34
CA LYS A 265 35.94 -12.56 -24.78
C LYS A 265 34.71 -12.14 -25.59
N SER A 266 33.59 -11.93 -24.91
CA SER A 266 32.32 -11.45 -25.43
C SER A 266 31.59 -10.78 -24.28
N LEU A 267 30.88 -9.69 -24.55
CA LEU A 267 30.09 -8.98 -23.55
C LEU A 267 28.83 -8.42 -24.21
N GLU A 268 27.72 -9.12 -24.00
CA GLU A 268 26.40 -8.69 -24.45
C GLU A 268 25.91 -7.51 -23.59
N LEU A 269 25.74 -6.36 -24.22
CA LEU A 269 25.17 -5.17 -23.61
C LEU A 269 23.90 -4.77 -24.34
N ASP A 270 22.97 -4.09 -23.66
CA ASP A 270 21.87 -3.43 -24.36
C ASP A 270 22.43 -2.49 -25.43
N GLU A 271 21.72 -2.42 -26.55
CA GLU A 271 22.15 -1.68 -27.73
C GLU A 271 22.51 -0.22 -27.46
N ALA A 272 21.79 0.46 -26.56
CA ALA A 272 22.06 1.85 -26.19
C ALA A 272 23.38 1.99 -25.42
N THR A 273 23.62 1.14 -24.41
CA THR A 273 24.88 1.08 -23.66
C THR A 273 26.03 0.70 -24.59
N ALA A 274 25.86 -0.33 -25.42
CA ALA A 274 26.88 -0.80 -26.36
C ALA A 274 27.32 0.30 -27.34
N ARG A 275 26.37 0.95 -28.03
CA ARG A 275 26.65 2.03 -28.99
C ARG A 275 27.37 3.21 -28.32
N THR A 276 26.97 3.57 -27.10
CA THR A 276 27.58 4.67 -26.33
C THR A 276 29.03 4.36 -25.97
N VAL A 277 29.29 3.15 -25.48
CA VAL A 277 30.64 2.70 -25.10
C VAL A 277 31.53 2.56 -26.34
N VAL A 278 31.02 2.01 -27.46
CA VAL A 278 31.75 1.90 -28.73
C VAL A 278 32.12 3.28 -29.30
N ALA A 279 31.21 4.25 -29.24
CA ALA A 279 31.50 5.61 -29.70
C ALA A 279 32.58 6.30 -28.83
N ALA A 280 32.52 6.12 -27.51
CA ALA A 280 33.54 6.61 -26.59
C ALA A 280 34.91 5.94 -26.85
N ALA A 281 34.92 4.63 -27.12
CA ALA A 281 36.12 3.88 -27.47
C ALA A 281 36.74 4.35 -28.79
N ARG A 282 35.92 4.60 -29.82
CA ARG A 282 36.38 5.15 -31.11
C ARG A 282 37.12 6.48 -30.92
N GLU A 283 36.59 7.35 -30.07
CA GLU A 283 37.26 8.61 -29.76
C GLU A 283 38.60 8.39 -29.04
N ALA A 284 38.65 7.44 -28.10
CA ALA A 284 39.92 7.07 -27.44
C ALA A 284 40.96 6.57 -28.46
N PHE A 285 40.60 5.69 -29.39
CA PHE A 285 41.50 5.21 -30.44
C PHE A 285 41.99 6.33 -31.36
N ASN A 286 41.10 7.23 -31.79
CA ASN A 286 41.49 8.40 -32.59
C ASN A 286 42.53 9.29 -31.88
N ASN A 287 42.45 9.41 -30.55
CA ASN A 287 43.44 10.17 -29.78
C ASN A 287 44.79 9.47 -29.75
N VAL A 288 44.80 8.15 -29.58
CA VAL A 288 46.04 7.37 -29.62
C VAL A 288 46.72 7.56 -30.98
N GLU A 289 45.97 7.38 -32.06
CA GLU A 289 46.49 7.52 -33.42
C GLU A 289 47.07 8.91 -33.69
N ARG A 290 46.37 9.97 -33.30
CA ARG A 290 46.80 11.35 -33.60
C ARG A 290 47.86 11.90 -32.66
N HIS A 291 47.95 11.39 -31.43
CA HIS A 291 48.65 12.10 -30.36
C HIS A 291 49.57 11.23 -29.48
N ALA A 292 49.40 9.91 -29.43
CA ALA A 292 50.14 9.10 -28.46
C ALA A 292 51.55 8.69 -28.93
N ASN A 293 51.78 8.56 -30.25
CA ASN A 293 53.00 7.92 -30.78
C ASN A 293 53.31 6.57 -30.07
N ALA A 294 52.25 5.81 -29.83
CA ALA A 294 52.27 4.53 -29.12
C ALA A 294 52.64 3.38 -30.07
N GLN A 295 53.30 2.36 -29.55
CA GLN A 295 53.58 1.10 -30.26
C GLN A 295 52.51 0.05 -30.00
N THR A 296 51.89 0.09 -28.81
CA THR A 296 50.90 -0.89 -28.38
C THR A 296 49.72 -0.23 -27.67
N VAL A 297 48.52 -0.70 -27.97
CA VAL A 297 47.30 -0.39 -27.22
C VAL A 297 46.74 -1.66 -26.59
N VAL A 298 46.38 -1.58 -25.32
CA VAL A 298 45.72 -2.66 -24.58
C VAL A 298 44.27 -2.29 -24.32
N VAL A 299 43.36 -3.13 -24.78
CA VAL A 299 41.93 -3.04 -24.50
C VAL A 299 41.58 -4.11 -23.47
N HIS A 300 41.12 -3.68 -22.31
CA HIS A 300 40.69 -4.56 -21.22
C HIS A 300 39.19 -4.44 -21.00
N VAL A 301 38.47 -5.55 -21.19
CA VAL A 301 37.00 -5.61 -21.04
C VAL A 301 36.66 -6.43 -19.81
N GLU A 302 35.88 -5.86 -18.91
CA GLU A 302 35.29 -6.51 -17.74
C GLU A 302 33.76 -6.38 -17.80
N ASP A 303 33.04 -7.12 -16.96
CA ASP A 303 31.56 -7.17 -16.95
C ASP A 303 30.88 -5.79 -16.92
N ARG A 304 31.55 -4.78 -16.36
CA ARG A 304 31.01 -3.42 -16.17
C ARG A 304 31.99 -2.31 -16.50
N SER A 305 33.13 -2.66 -17.12
CA SER A 305 34.17 -1.68 -17.41
C SER A 305 34.93 -1.97 -18.69
N LEU A 306 35.34 -0.89 -19.36
CA LEU A 306 36.23 -0.92 -20.51
C LEU A 306 37.42 -0.01 -20.20
N ALA A 307 38.64 -0.55 -20.28
CA ALA A 307 39.84 0.24 -20.19
C ALA A 307 40.65 0.17 -21.48
N ILE A 308 41.04 1.33 -22.03
CA ILE A 308 41.91 1.46 -23.20
C ILE A 308 43.19 2.14 -22.72
N SER A 309 44.33 1.47 -22.85
CA SER A 309 45.64 1.97 -22.38
C SER A 309 46.66 1.94 -23.51
N ASP A 310 47.36 3.03 -23.76
CA ASP A 310 48.47 3.12 -24.71
C ASP A 310 49.82 3.23 -23.99
N ASP A 311 50.91 2.85 -24.68
CA ASP A 311 52.30 3.00 -24.22
C ASP A 311 53.01 4.26 -24.76
N GLY A 312 52.22 5.26 -25.16
CA GLY A 312 52.70 6.46 -25.83
C GLY A 312 53.37 7.51 -24.92
N ILE A 313 53.56 8.71 -25.49
CA ILE A 313 54.27 9.82 -24.84
C ILE A 313 53.56 10.38 -23.60
N GLY A 314 52.26 10.12 -23.43
CA GLY A 314 51.44 10.65 -22.34
C GLY A 314 51.42 12.19 -22.25
N PHE A 315 50.68 12.74 -21.29
CA PHE A 315 50.61 14.19 -21.06
C PHE A 315 50.48 14.52 -19.57
N SER A 316 50.92 15.72 -19.18
CA SER A 316 50.79 16.18 -17.80
C SER A 316 49.42 16.82 -17.57
N SER A 317 48.67 16.31 -16.59
CA SER A 317 47.35 16.86 -16.22
C SER A 317 47.41 18.20 -15.49
N ALA A 318 48.60 18.61 -15.03
CA ALA A 318 48.78 19.71 -14.08
C ALA A 318 49.42 21.00 -14.64
N ARG A 319 49.83 21.08 -15.92
CA ARG A 319 50.64 22.24 -16.35
C ARG A 319 50.46 22.84 -17.75
N GLU A 320 49.37 22.59 -18.49
CA GLU A 320 49.07 23.39 -19.70
C GLU A 320 47.62 23.87 -19.72
N ARG A 321 47.45 25.19 -19.57
CA ARG A 321 46.16 25.90 -19.64
C ARG A 321 45.90 26.43 -21.05
N PHE A 322 44.66 26.17 -21.50
CA PHE A 322 43.81 27.00 -22.37
C PHE A 322 44.13 27.09 -23.88
N ALA A 323 43.33 26.37 -24.69
CA ALA A 323 42.41 26.98 -25.68
C ALA A 323 41.97 26.02 -26.81
N ALA A 324 42.69 24.92 -27.09
CA ALA A 324 42.44 24.12 -28.32
C ALA A 324 42.11 22.62 -28.13
N ARG A 325 41.97 22.10 -26.89
CA ARG A 325 41.79 20.64 -26.66
C ARG A 325 40.63 20.26 -25.71
N HIS A 326 39.64 21.14 -25.57
CA HIS A 326 38.45 20.91 -24.72
C HIS A 326 37.44 19.89 -25.27
N GLY A 327 37.51 19.52 -26.56
CA GLY A 327 36.51 18.66 -27.18
C GLY A 327 36.52 17.21 -26.68
N VAL A 328 37.70 16.66 -26.42
CA VAL A 328 37.87 15.20 -26.26
C VAL A 328 37.49 14.70 -24.86
N ARG A 329 38.02 15.33 -23.80
CA ARG A 329 37.74 14.95 -22.41
C ARG A 329 36.26 15.15 -22.06
N ASN A 330 35.64 16.21 -22.58
CA ASN A 330 34.22 16.46 -22.38
C ASN A 330 33.36 15.54 -23.27
N SER A 331 33.78 15.20 -24.49
CA SER A 331 33.00 14.30 -25.36
C SER A 331 32.86 12.88 -24.79
N ILE A 332 33.93 12.30 -24.23
CA ILE A 332 33.87 10.95 -23.64
C ILE A 332 33.11 10.95 -22.31
N ILE A 333 33.42 11.89 -21.41
CA ILE A 333 32.79 11.96 -20.09
C ILE A 333 31.30 12.31 -20.19
N ALA A 334 30.93 13.29 -21.02
CA ALA A 334 29.52 13.68 -21.17
C ALA A 334 28.66 12.55 -21.77
N ARG A 335 29.20 11.78 -22.73
CA ARG A 335 28.48 10.63 -23.32
C ARG A 335 28.23 9.52 -22.30
N LEU A 336 29.23 9.17 -21.48
CA LEU A 336 29.06 8.13 -20.46
C LEU A 336 28.16 8.58 -19.31
N GLN A 337 28.20 9.86 -18.92
CA GLN A 337 27.29 10.40 -17.90
C GLN A 337 25.82 10.29 -18.31
N HIS A 338 25.52 10.36 -19.62
CA HIS A 338 24.16 10.26 -20.13
C HIS A 338 23.51 8.89 -19.86
N ILE A 339 24.30 7.81 -19.83
CA ILE A 339 23.83 6.46 -19.48
C ILE A 339 24.01 6.12 -17.99
N GLY A 340 24.27 7.13 -17.14
CA GLY A 340 24.58 6.94 -15.72
C GLY A 340 25.95 6.27 -15.48
N GLY A 341 26.81 6.25 -16.51
CA GLY A 341 28.18 5.76 -16.45
C GLY A 341 29.19 6.85 -16.08
N ALA A 342 30.45 6.45 -16.01
CA ALA A 342 31.56 7.34 -15.68
C ALA A 342 32.79 7.02 -16.54
N ALA A 343 33.62 8.04 -16.80
CA ALA A 343 34.93 7.88 -17.42
C ALA A 343 36.02 8.57 -16.59
N THR A 344 37.18 7.92 -16.52
CA THR A 344 38.39 8.47 -15.92
C THR A 344 39.53 8.39 -16.92
N VAL A 345 40.32 9.46 -17.01
CA VAL A 345 41.50 9.54 -17.88
C VAL A 345 42.71 9.75 -16.98
N SER A 346 43.66 8.82 -17.03
CA SER A 346 44.94 8.89 -16.33
C SER A 346 46.05 8.97 -17.37
N SER A 347 46.91 9.99 -17.30
CA SER A 347 48.05 10.14 -18.20
C SER A 347 49.21 10.77 -17.46
N ALA A 348 50.43 10.37 -17.81
CA ALA A 348 51.66 11.00 -17.34
C ALA A 348 52.72 11.00 -18.46
N PRO A 349 53.54 12.06 -18.58
CA PRO A 349 54.61 12.10 -19.58
C PRO A 349 55.52 10.87 -19.50
N GLY A 350 55.73 10.21 -20.63
CA GLY A 350 56.52 9.00 -20.78
C GLY A 350 55.89 7.72 -20.22
N ARG A 351 54.61 7.74 -19.80
CA ARG A 351 53.89 6.57 -19.25
C ARG A 351 52.58 6.26 -19.98
N GLY A 352 52.36 6.84 -21.16
CA GLY A 352 51.14 6.64 -21.94
C GLY A 352 49.88 7.24 -21.32
N THR A 353 48.73 6.90 -21.89
CA THR A 353 47.40 7.29 -21.41
C THR A 353 46.50 6.08 -21.19
N ALA A 354 45.71 6.11 -20.12
CA ALA A 354 44.70 5.11 -19.81
C ALA A 354 43.32 5.77 -19.66
N VAL A 355 42.34 5.31 -20.45
CA VAL A 355 40.94 5.73 -20.39
C VAL A 355 40.12 4.56 -19.86
N ARG A 356 39.51 4.72 -18.68
CA ARG A 356 38.61 3.72 -18.08
C ARG A 356 37.18 4.23 -18.10
N MET A 357 36.27 3.41 -18.61
CA MET A 357 34.84 3.65 -18.76
C MET A 357 34.05 2.63 -17.93
N THR A 358 32.97 3.04 -17.26
CA THR A 358 32.12 2.16 -16.43
C THR A 358 30.64 2.49 -16.61
N TRP A 359 29.74 1.51 -16.52
CA TRP A 359 28.29 1.69 -16.70
C TRP A 359 27.42 0.91 -15.67
N PRO A 360 26.17 1.35 -15.42
CA PRO A 360 25.22 0.66 -14.53
C PRO A 360 24.61 -0.59 -15.20
N VAL A 361 24.35 -1.64 -14.43
CA VAL A 361 23.56 -2.80 -14.88
C VAL A 361 22.09 -2.45 -14.74
N ARG A 362 21.30 -2.55 -15.82
CA ARG A 362 19.85 -2.62 -15.69
C ARG A 362 19.53 -3.92 -14.95
N SER A 363 19.21 -3.79 -13.68
CA SER A 363 18.42 -4.82 -13.02
C SER A 363 17.12 -4.92 -13.82
N ASP A 364 16.87 -6.12 -14.34
CA ASP A 364 15.58 -6.49 -14.91
C ASP A 364 14.54 -6.32 -13.80
N GLU A 365 14.00 -5.10 -13.69
CA GLU A 365 13.03 -4.71 -12.66
C GLU A 365 11.62 -5.23 -13.03
N SER A 366 11.55 -6.22 -13.92
CA SER A 366 10.41 -7.13 -14.09
C SER A 366 10.52 -8.29 -13.09
N THR A 367 10.75 -7.97 -11.81
CA THR A 367 10.22 -8.84 -10.77
C THR A 367 8.81 -8.35 -10.56
N ALA A 368 7.84 -8.98 -11.22
CA ALA A 368 6.43 -8.79 -10.92
C ALA A 368 6.29 -8.72 -9.39
N PRO A 369 5.65 -7.67 -8.83
CA PRO A 369 5.57 -7.52 -7.38
C PRO A 369 5.11 -8.84 -6.78
N ALA A 370 5.88 -9.38 -5.83
CA ALA A 370 5.47 -10.58 -5.11
C ALA A 370 4.00 -10.42 -4.69
N PRO A 371 3.15 -11.45 -4.83
CA PRO A 371 1.73 -11.33 -4.60
C PRO A 371 1.51 -10.63 -3.25
N ILE A 372 0.92 -9.44 -3.32
CA ILE A 372 0.72 -8.56 -2.17
C ILE A 372 0.00 -9.39 -1.12
N ALA A 373 0.66 -9.64 0.01
CA ALA A 373 0.06 -10.37 1.12
C ALA A 373 -1.24 -9.65 1.49
N ASP A 374 -2.40 -10.30 1.34
CA ASP A 374 -3.72 -9.74 1.64
C ASP A 374 -3.84 -9.48 3.15
N PRO A 375 -3.58 -8.24 3.64
CA PRO A 375 -3.53 -7.96 5.07
C PRO A 375 -4.96 -8.00 5.62
N ALA A 376 -5.94 -7.60 4.80
CA ALA A 376 -7.34 -7.61 5.12
C ALA A 376 -7.84 -9.06 5.32
N GLY A 377 -7.53 -9.97 4.41
CA GLY A 377 -7.86 -11.40 4.56
C GLY A 377 -7.13 -12.06 5.73
N GLY A 378 -5.92 -11.60 6.05
CA GLY A 378 -5.22 -11.93 7.30
C GLY A 378 -6.04 -11.55 8.53
N ILE A 379 -6.34 -10.26 8.69
CA ILE A 379 -7.08 -9.69 9.82
C ILE A 379 -8.49 -10.31 9.94
N ALA A 380 -9.20 -10.51 8.83
CA ALA A 380 -10.50 -11.16 8.79
C ALA A 380 -10.47 -12.61 9.32
N ARG A 381 -9.39 -13.36 9.05
CA ARG A 381 -9.19 -14.70 9.63
C ARG A 381 -8.99 -14.63 11.14
N ILE A 382 -8.25 -13.63 11.62
CA ILE A 382 -8.03 -13.42 13.06
C ILE A 382 -9.31 -13.05 13.78
N GLN A 383 -10.13 -12.18 13.19
CA GLN A 383 -11.42 -11.84 13.76
C GLN A 383 -12.37 -13.04 13.84
N ARG A 384 -12.40 -13.90 12.80
CA ARG A 384 -13.18 -15.15 12.83
C ARG A 384 -12.67 -16.12 13.88
N ALA A 385 -11.35 -16.29 13.98
CA ALA A 385 -10.72 -17.10 15.00
C ALA A 385 -11.04 -16.62 16.42
N LEU A 386 -10.96 -15.31 16.68
CA LEU A 386 -11.35 -14.72 17.95
C LEU A 386 -12.84 -14.97 18.25
N GLY A 387 -13.73 -14.77 17.26
CA GLY A 387 -15.15 -15.07 17.40
C GLY A 387 -15.41 -16.53 17.79
N TYR A 388 -14.74 -17.48 17.15
CA TYR A 388 -14.84 -18.90 17.53
C TYR A 388 -14.28 -19.17 18.92
N GLY A 389 -13.21 -18.47 19.32
CA GLY A 389 -12.69 -18.51 20.69
C GLY A 389 -13.72 -18.06 21.73
N VAL A 390 -14.44 -16.98 21.47
CA VAL A 390 -15.52 -16.48 22.34
C VAL A 390 -16.68 -17.49 22.41
N VAL A 391 -17.09 -18.07 21.28
CA VAL A 391 -18.12 -19.12 21.22
C VAL A 391 -17.70 -20.37 22.01
N MET A 392 -16.46 -20.81 21.86
CA MET A 392 -15.91 -21.94 22.62
C MET A 392 -15.88 -21.65 24.13
N THR A 393 -15.51 -20.42 24.52
CA THR A 393 -15.52 -20.00 25.92
C THR A 393 -16.94 -19.98 26.47
N ALA A 394 -17.91 -19.48 25.71
CA ALA A 394 -19.33 -19.52 26.08
C ALA A 394 -19.83 -20.96 26.28
N GLY A 395 -19.44 -21.90 25.40
CA GLY A 395 -19.75 -23.32 25.57
C GLY A 395 -19.13 -23.93 26.82
N LEU A 396 -17.85 -23.64 27.09
CA LEU A 396 -17.15 -24.12 28.29
C LEU A 396 -17.81 -23.57 29.58
N MET A 397 -18.19 -22.28 29.56
CA MET A 397 -18.84 -21.63 30.69
C MET A 397 -20.27 -22.12 30.90
N ALA A 398 -21.02 -22.38 29.83
CA ALA A 398 -22.32 -23.04 29.91
C ALA A 398 -22.20 -24.44 30.51
N LEU A 399 -21.19 -25.23 30.11
CA LEU A 399 -20.94 -26.56 30.68
C LEU A 399 -20.60 -26.49 32.17
N PHE A 400 -19.75 -25.55 32.57
CA PHE A 400 -19.39 -25.33 33.98
C PHE A 400 -20.57 -24.80 34.82
N SER A 401 -21.59 -24.25 34.18
CA SER A 401 -22.81 -23.80 34.83
C SER A 401 -23.74 -24.95 35.27
N VAL A 402 -23.51 -26.17 34.78
CA VAL A 402 -24.27 -27.37 35.16
C VAL A 402 -23.79 -27.88 36.53
N PRO A 403 -24.69 -28.04 37.53
CA PRO A 403 -24.32 -28.61 38.82
C PRO A 403 -23.76 -30.04 38.67
N PRO A 404 -22.78 -30.44 39.50
CA PRO A 404 -22.30 -31.81 39.50
C PRO A 404 -23.42 -32.81 39.86
N PRO A 405 -23.37 -34.05 39.33
CA PRO A 405 -24.32 -35.10 39.71
C PRO A 405 -24.34 -35.32 41.23
N GLY A 406 -25.54 -35.36 41.83
CA GLY A 406 -25.71 -35.60 43.27
C GLY A 406 -25.78 -34.36 44.15
N VAL A 407 -25.56 -33.16 43.61
CA VAL A 407 -25.82 -31.90 44.32
C VAL A 407 -27.24 -31.45 43.96
N ALA A 408 -28.20 -31.70 44.86
CA ALA A 408 -29.58 -31.25 44.68
C ALA A 408 -29.62 -29.71 44.75
N GLY A 409 -29.96 -29.06 43.64
CA GLY A 409 -30.32 -27.65 43.66
C GLY A 409 -31.72 -27.47 44.23
N THR A 410 -32.00 -26.29 44.79
CA THR A 410 -33.36 -25.83 45.15
C THR A 410 -34.21 -25.49 43.92
N GLU A 411 -33.64 -25.60 42.72
CA GLU A 411 -34.27 -25.25 41.45
C GLU A 411 -35.38 -26.21 41.02
N PRO A 412 -36.40 -25.74 40.29
CA PRO A 412 -37.29 -26.61 39.54
C PRO A 412 -36.50 -27.46 38.53
N THR A 413 -36.68 -28.78 38.55
CA THR A 413 -35.94 -29.74 37.71
C THR A 413 -36.09 -29.50 36.20
N TRP A 414 -37.17 -28.86 35.77
CA TRP A 414 -37.45 -28.52 34.37
C TRP A 414 -36.75 -27.22 33.92
N LEU A 415 -36.36 -26.35 34.84
CA LEU A 415 -35.88 -25.01 34.50
C LEU A 415 -34.45 -25.05 33.97
N LEU A 416 -33.56 -25.80 34.63
CA LEU A 416 -32.16 -25.94 34.25
C LEU A 416 -31.96 -26.40 32.78
N PRO A 417 -32.63 -27.46 32.29
CA PRO A 417 -32.49 -27.88 30.89
C PRO A 417 -33.02 -26.83 29.90
N VAL A 418 -34.06 -26.07 30.25
CA VAL A 418 -34.57 -24.97 29.40
C VAL A 418 -33.53 -23.86 29.28
N LEU A 419 -32.97 -23.39 30.40
CA LEU A 419 -31.96 -22.32 30.40
C LEU A 419 -30.67 -22.76 29.67
N MET A 420 -30.30 -24.03 29.80
CA MET A 420 -29.17 -24.62 29.08
C MET A 420 -29.45 -24.70 27.58
N ALA A 421 -30.64 -25.16 27.18
CA ALA A 421 -31.04 -25.21 25.78
C ALA A 421 -31.05 -23.83 25.13
N THR A 422 -31.52 -22.79 25.84
CA THR A 422 -31.48 -21.40 25.34
C THR A 422 -30.03 -20.91 25.14
N ASN A 423 -29.14 -21.19 26.09
CA ASN A 423 -27.73 -20.83 25.96
C ASN A 423 -27.05 -21.57 24.81
N VAL A 424 -27.24 -22.89 24.72
CA VAL A 424 -26.69 -23.71 23.62
C VAL A 424 -27.20 -23.23 22.26
N ALA A 425 -28.50 -22.93 22.14
CA ALA A 425 -29.08 -22.38 20.92
C ALA A 425 -28.45 -21.01 20.55
N GLY A 426 -28.26 -20.13 21.53
CA GLY A 426 -27.57 -18.85 21.35
C GLY A 426 -26.12 -19.01 20.90
N ILE A 427 -25.38 -19.96 21.49
CA ILE A 427 -23.99 -20.28 21.13
C ILE A 427 -23.91 -20.80 19.69
N LEU A 428 -24.79 -21.73 19.30
CA LEU A 428 -24.85 -22.26 17.93
C LEU A 428 -25.23 -21.17 16.91
N PHE A 429 -26.20 -20.31 17.27
CA PHE A 429 -26.61 -19.17 16.45
C PHE A 429 -25.43 -18.20 16.22
N ALA A 430 -24.69 -17.87 17.28
CA ALA A 430 -23.48 -17.04 17.21
C ALA A 430 -22.39 -17.71 16.37
N ALA A 431 -22.14 -19.02 16.53
CA ALA A 431 -21.15 -19.78 15.78
C ALA A 431 -21.39 -19.75 14.27
N TYR A 432 -22.66 -19.89 13.86
CA TYR A 432 -23.06 -19.77 12.47
C TYR A 432 -22.96 -18.32 11.96
N GLY A 433 -23.34 -17.36 12.82
CA GLY A 433 -23.27 -15.91 12.59
C GLY A 433 -21.87 -15.37 12.27
N ILE A 434 -20.81 -16.10 12.69
CA ILE A 434 -19.41 -15.76 12.37
C ILE A 434 -19.12 -15.95 10.87
N ARG A 435 -19.65 -17.02 10.25
CA ARG A 435 -19.43 -17.31 8.82
C ARG A 435 -20.47 -16.63 7.94
N ARG A 436 -21.73 -16.61 8.36
CA ARG A 436 -22.84 -16.08 7.57
C ARG A 436 -23.64 -15.11 8.41
N SER A 437 -23.71 -13.86 7.98
CA SER A 437 -24.43 -12.82 8.72
C SER A 437 -25.92 -13.12 8.77
N TRP A 438 -26.50 -13.09 9.96
CA TRP A 438 -27.94 -13.17 10.17
C TRP A 438 -28.62 -11.82 9.90
N PRO A 439 -29.91 -11.80 9.55
CA PRO A 439 -30.71 -10.58 9.57
C PRO A 439 -30.65 -9.90 10.95
N PRO A 440 -30.59 -8.55 11.02
CA PRO A 440 -30.54 -7.83 12.28
C PRO A 440 -31.69 -8.19 13.23
N VAL A 441 -32.90 -8.36 12.70
CA VAL A 441 -34.10 -8.73 13.47
C VAL A 441 -33.93 -10.08 14.18
N ALA A 442 -33.48 -11.11 13.46
CA ALA A 442 -33.23 -12.43 14.04
C ALA A 442 -32.15 -12.37 15.13
N THR A 443 -31.09 -11.59 14.90
CA THR A 443 -30.01 -11.40 15.87
C THR A 443 -30.52 -10.76 17.16
N TRP A 444 -31.32 -9.70 17.06
CA TRP A 444 -31.89 -9.01 18.22
C TRP A 444 -32.94 -9.83 18.96
N LEU A 445 -33.73 -10.64 18.26
CA LEU A 445 -34.66 -11.58 18.89
C LEU A 445 -33.93 -12.62 19.75
N VAL A 446 -32.85 -13.21 19.21
CA VAL A 446 -32.05 -14.20 19.96
C VAL A 446 -31.31 -13.53 21.13
N ILE A 447 -30.76 -12.32 20.94
CA ILE A 447 -30.18 -11.54 22.04
C ILE A 447 -31.21 -11.28 23.13
N GLY A 448 -32.43 -10.84 22.78
CA GLY A 448 -33.51 -10.60 23.72
C GLY A 448 -33.93 -11.86 24.50
N LEU A 449 -34.04 -12.99 23.79
CA LEU A 449 -34.35 -14.29 24.40
C LEU A 449 -33.29 -14.73 25.42
N VAL A 450 -32.01 -14.67 25.05
CA VAL A 450 -30.89 -15.04 25.93
C VAL A 450 -30.73 -14.01 27.07
N PHE A 451 -31.01 -12.73 26.81
CA PHE A 451 -30.97 -11.70 27.84
C PHE A 451 -32.06 -11.91 28.90
N ALA A 452 -33.27 -12.28 28.49
CA ALA A 452 -34.38 -12.57 29.39
C ALA A 452 -34.13 -13.78 30.30
N VAL A 453 -33.22 -14.68 29.92
CA VAL A 453 -32.79 -15.83 30.75
C VAL A 453 -32.00 -15.39 31.99
N ALA A 454 -31.23 -14.29 31.93
CA ALA A 454 -30.41 -13.83 33.05
C ALA A 454 -31.21 -13.48 34.33
N PRO A 455 -32.30 -12.69 34.29
CA PRO A 455 -33.13 -12.45 35.47
C PRO A 455 -33.90 -13.70 35.92
N LEU A 456 -34.34 -14.56 35.00
CA LEU A 456 -35.00 -15.83 35.33
C LEU A 456 -34.07 -16.76 36.12
N GLN A 457 -32.77 -16.77 35.81
CA GLN A 457 -31.76 -17.52 36.56
C GLN A 457 -31.66 -17.08 38.02
N GLY A 458 -31.72 -15.77 38.30
CA GLY A 458 -31.71 -15.24 39.66
C GLY A 458 -33.05 -15.43 40.39
N LEU A 459 -34.16 -15.48 39.66
CA LEU A 459 -35.52 -15.61 40.22
C LEU A 459 -35.85 -16.99 40.75
N PHE A 460 -35.23 -18.02 40.20
CA PHE A 460 -35.48 -19.40 40.61
C PHE A 460 -34.31 -20.01 41.36
N GLY A 461 -33.11 -19.41 41.26
CA GLY A 461 -31.91 -20.00 41.84
C GLY A 461 -30.81 -19.15 42.44
N GLU A 462 -29.99 -19.80 43.26
CA GLU A 462 -28.82 -19.21 43.95
C GLU A 462 -27.52 -19.29 43.12
N SER A 463 -27.53 -20.01 42.00
CA SER A 463 -26.31 -20.33 41.26
C SER A 463 -25.86 -19.21 40.32
N VAL A 464 -25.04 -18.27 40.81
CA VAL A 464 -24.35 -17.23 40.01
C VAL A 464 -23.53 -17.77 38.83
N ARG A 465 -23.17 -19.07 38.86
CA ARG A 465 -22.54 -19.79 37.74
C ARG A 465 -23.32 -19.63 36.42
N LEU A 466 -24.65 -19.68 36.46
CA LEU A 466 -25.53 -19.57 35.28
C LEU A 466 -25.55 -18.16 34.67
N ILE A 467 -25.47 -17.11 35.50
CA ILE A 467 -25.41 -15.70 35.04
C ILE A 467 -24.12 -15.43 34.27
N ALA A 468 -22.99 -15.96 34.75
CA ALA A 468 -21.71 -15.86 34.07
C ALA A 468 -21.78 -16.55 32.68
N GLY A 469 -22.32 -17.77 32.61
CA GLY A 469 -22.52 -18.50 31.34
C GLY A 469 -23.37 -17.72 30.32
N THR A 470 -24.50 -17.17 30.75
CA THR A 470 -25.39 -16.37 29.87
C THR A 470 -24.70 -15.11 29.32
N SER A 471 -23.87 -14.46 30.13
CA SER A 471 -23.13 -13.26 29.72
C SER A 471 -22.09 -13.55 28.63
N TRP A 472 -21.46 -14.74 28.64
CA TRP A 472 -20.59 -15.19 27.56
C TRP A 472 -21.35 -15.46 26.26
N THR A 473 -22.55 -16.02 26.34
CA THR A 473 -23.43 -16.21 25.17
C THR A 473 -23.84 -14.87 24.57
N LEU A 474 -24.21 -13.89 25.40
CA LEU A 474 -24.53 -12.53 24.95
C LEU A 474 -23.34 -11.83 24.30
N LEU A 475 -22.12 -12.02 24.82
CA LEU A 475 -20.90 -11.52 24.17
C LEU A 475 -20.67 -12.20 22.81
N ALA A 476 -20.86 -13.51 22.71
CA ALA A 476 -20.74 -14.23 21.44
C ALA A 476 -21.73 -13.70 20.38
N LEU A 477 -22.97 -13.44 20.78
CA LEU A 477 -24.02 -12.89 19.90
C LEU A 477 -23.73 -11.43 19.50
N THR A 478 -23.22 -10.63 20.43
CA THR A 478 -22.92 -9.20 20.19
C THR A 478 -21.51 -8.95 19.67
N PHE A 479 -20.72 -10.00 19.44
CA PHE A 479 -19.31 -9.92 19.04
C PHE A 479 -19.08 -9.10 17.77
N ARG A 480 -20.06 -9.05 16.85
CA ARG A 480 -19.98 -8.28 15.59
C ARG A 480 -20.63 -6.89 15.70
N CYS A 481 -21.29 -6.58 16.82
CA CYS A 481 -21.90 -5.28 17.06
C CYS A 481 -20.84 -4.21 17.35
N ARG A 482 -21.27 -2.95 17.32
CA ARG A 482 -20.42 -1.81 17.74
C ARG A 482 -20.07 -1.94 19.23
N LEU A 483 -18.88 -1.50 19.62
CA LEU A 483 -18.41 -1.49 21.02
C LEU A 483 -19.46 -1.00 22.04
N PRO A 484 -20.10 0.18 21.89
CA PRO A 484 -21.09 0.64 22.87
C PRO A 484 -22.30 -0.29 22.99
N VAL A 485 -22.70 -0.95 21.90
CA VAL A 485 -23.85 -1.85 21.89
C VAL A 485 -23.52 -3.15 22.63
N SER A 486 -22.38 -3.77 22.32
CA SER A 486 -21.95 -5.00 23.00
C SER A 486 -21.70 -4.76 24.49
N LEU A 487 -21.05 -3.65 24.85
CA LEU A 487 -20.88 -3.24 26.24
C LEU A 487 -22.23 -2.99 26.94
N ALA A 488 -23.17 -2.29 26.30
CA ALA A 488 -24.48 -2.03 26.88
C ALA A 488 -25.25 -3.33 27.17
N VAL A 489 -25.26 -4.29 26.23
CA VAL A 489 -25.95 -5.57 26.44
C VAL A 489 -25.32 -6.36 27.58
N VAL A 490 -23.98 -6.46 27.63
CA VAL A 490 -23.27 -7.17 28.70
C VAL A 490 -23.49 -6.47 30.04
N VAL A 491 -23.28 -5.16 30.13
CA VAL A 491 -23.48 -4.41 31.38
C VAL A 491 -24.93 -4.49 31.85
N ALA A 492 -25.90 -4.38 30.94
CA ALA A 492 -27.31 -4.52 31.27
C ALA A 492 -27.66 -5.91 31.81
N SER A 493 -27.02 -6.99 31.33
CA SER A 493 -27.29 -8.34 31.87
C SER A 493 -26.79 -8.48 33.30
N TRP A 494 -25.65 -7.85 33.63
CA TRP A 494 -25.13 -7.77 34.99
C TRP A 494 -26.00 -6.90 35.90
N ILE A 495 -26.47 -5.75 35.42
CA ILE A 495 -27.39 -4.88 36.17
C ILE A 495 -28.71 -5.60 36.45
N ALA A 496 -29.27 -6.31 35.45
CA ALA A 496 -30.50 -7.08 35.62
C ALA A 496 -30.32 -8.21 36.65
N ALA A 497 -29.20 -8.94 36.56
CA ALA A 497 -28.85 -9.98 37.54
C ALA A 497 -28.69 -9.40 38.96
N PHE A 498 -28.03 -8.24 39.09
CA PHE A 498 -27.88 -7.53 40.35
C PHE A 498 -29.22 -7.07 40.92
N GLY A 499 -30.10 -6.52 40.07
CA GLY A 499 -31.44 -6.10 40.47
C GLY A 499 -32.25 -7.26 41.04
N VAL A 500 -32.26 -8.43 40.38
CA VAL A 500 -32.94 -9.63 40.89
C VAL A 500 -32.33 -10.12 42.20
N ALA A 501 -31.00 -10.17 42.30
CA ALA A 501 -30.33 -10.58 43.53
C ALA A 501 -30.66 -9.64 44.70
N SER A 502 -30.67 -8.32 44.48
CA SER A 502 -30.98 -7.32 45.51
C SER A 502 -32.39 -7.45 46.09
N VAL A 503 -33.34 -8.02 45.32
CA VAL A 503 -34.72 -8.27 45.78
C VAL A 503 -34.83 -9.59 46.55
N ARG A 504 -34.00 -10.60 46.22
CA ARG A 504 -34.07 -11.94 46.85
C ARG A 504 -33.16 -12.11 48.07
N SER A 505 -31.98 -11.52 48.07
CA SER A 505 -31.03 -11.61 49.18
C SER A 505 -30.96 -10.29 49.93
N VAL A 506 -31.55 -10.25 51.12
CA VAL A 506 -31.36 -9.13 52.08
C VAL A 506 -30.01 -9.26 52.80
N GLU A 507 -29.39 -10.44 52.75
CA GLU A 507 -28.09 -10.75 53.35
C GLU A 507 -26.93 -10.43 52.40
N GLY A 508 -25.80 -9.96 52.95
CA GLY A 508 -24.62 -9.49 52.18
C GLY A 508 -24.01 -10.52 51.22
N ALA A 509 -24.26 -11.80 51.42
CA ALA A 509 -23.67 -12.89 50.64
C ALA A 509 -23.97 -12.85 49.14
N GLY A 510 -25.21 -12.57 48.74
CA GLY A 510 -25.59 -12.51 47.31
C GLY A 510 -24.82 -11.43 46.56
N PHE A 511 -24.53 -10.31 47.23
CA PHE A 511 -23.75 -9.21 46.68
C PHE A 511 -22.26 -9.58 46.52
N ALA A 512 -21.67 -10.40 47.40
CA ALA A 512 -20.29 -10.89 47.23
C ALA A 512 -20.15 -11.73 45.97
N VAL A 513 -21.05 -12.70 45.76
CA VAL A 513 -20.92 -13.62 44.62
C VAL A 513 -20.99 -12.86 43.30
N LEU A 514 -21.90 -11.88 43.21
CA LEU A 514 -21.98 -10.99 42.06
C LEU A 514 -20.74 -10.11 41.92
N GLY A 515 -20.19 -9.58 43.02
CA GLY A 515 -18.95 -8.82 43.04
C GLY A 515 -17.75 -9.61 42.51
N TYR A 516 -17.54 -10.85 42.99
CA TYR A 516 -16.46 -11.72 42.50
C TYR A 516 -16.63 -12.10 41.04
N SER A 517 -17.87 -12.33 40.61
CA SER A 517 -18.17 -12.72 39.23
C SER A 517 -18.06 -11.53 38.27
N ALA A 518 -18.40 -10.32 38.72
CA ALA A 518 -18.13 -9.08 38.00
C ALA A 518 -16.63 -8.80 37.91
N ALA A 519 -15.88 -9.05 38.99
CA ALA A 519 -14.42 -8.93 39.00
C ALA A 519 -13.79 -9.86 37.96
N GLY A 520 -14.08 -11.17 38.01
CA GLY A 520 -13.51 -12.16 37.09
C GLY A 520 -14.10 -12.07 35.68
N SER A 521 -15.35 -12.52 35.53
CA SER A 521 -16.01 -12.63 34.23
C SER A 521 -16.36 -11.27 33.63
N GLY A 522 -16.89 -10.33 34.42
CA GLY A 522 -17.28 -9.00 33.92
C GLY A 522 -16.11 -8.23 33.29
N SER A 523 -14.98 -8.12 34.00
CA SER A 523 -13.77 -7.47 33.48
C SER A 523 -13.22 -8.13 32.22
N LEU A 524 -13.31 -9.47 32.14
CA LEU A 524 -12.85 -10.24 30.98
C LEU A 524 -13.75 -10.05 29.76
N LEU A 525 -15.08 -9.99 29.95
CA LEU A 525 -16.02 -9.69 28.88
C LEU A 525 -15.74 -8.30 28.29
N ILE A 526 -15.56 -7.28 29.14
CA ILE A 526 -15.18 -5.93 28.71
C ILE A 526 -13.87 -5.96 27.91
N PHE A 527 -12.86 -6.66 28.43
CA PHE A 527 -11.56 -6.81 27.79
C PHE A 527 -11.68 -7.39 26.38
N ILE A 528 -12.41 -8.49 26.21
CA ILE A 528 -12.59 -9.16 24.92
C ILE A 528 -13.35 -8.25 23.95
N THR A 529 -14.37 -7.52 24.41
CA THR A 529 -15.12 -6.57 23.56
C THR A 529 -14.23 -5.45 23.05
N VAL A 530 -13.37 -4.88 23.89
CA VAL A 530 -12.39 -3.85 23.50
C VAL A 530 -11.37 -4.42 22.51
N LEU A 531 -10.82 -5.60 22.78
CA LEU A 531 -9.88 -6.28 21.88
C LEU A 531 -10.51 -6.56 20.51
N ALA A 532 -11.75 -7.03 20.48
CA ALA A 532 -12.50 -7.28 19.26
C ALA A 532 -12.75 -5.97 18.48
N ASP A 533 -13.05 -4.86 19.16
CA ASP A 533 -13.22 -3.55 18.51
C ASP A 533 -11.93 -3.03 17.89
N MET A 534 -10.81 -3.17 18.60
CA MET A 534 -9.50 -2.80 18.08
C MET A 534 -9.16 -3.58 16.80
N ILE A 535 -9.41 -4.89 16.78
CA ILE A 535 -9.18 -5.73 15.60
C ILE A 535 -10.09 -5.32 14.44
N ARG A 536 -11.38 -5.05 14.71
CA ARG A 536 -12.32 -4.56 13.67
C ARG A 536 -11.91 -3.22 13.08
N ARG A 537 -11.44 -2.29 13.92
CA ARG A 537 -10.93 -0.99 13.44
C ARG A 537 -9.71 -1.20 12.55
N ALA A 538 -8.78 -2.06 12.96
CA ALA A 538 -7.62 -2.42 12.16
C ALA A 538 -8.00 -3.04 10.81
N GLU A 539 -9.00 -3.94 10.77
CA GLU A 539 -9.53 -4.53 9.53
C GLU A 539 -10.07 -3.46 8.58
N ARG A 540 -10.90 -2.53 9.07
CA ARG A 540 -11.46 -1.46 8.25
C ARG A 540 -10.38 -0.54 7.68
N THR A 541 -9.38 -0.20 8.49
CA THR A 541 -8.24 0.59 8.04
C THR A 541 -7.44 -0.15 6.97
N ALA A 542 -7.16 -1.45 7.19
CA ALA A 542 -6.43 -2.26 6.22
C ALA A 542 -7.20 -2.43 4.90
N LEU A 543 -8.52 -2.64 4.94
CA LEU A 543 -9.36 -2.73 3.74
C LEU A 543 -9.36 -1.43 2.93
N ALA A 544 -9.48 -0.28 3.62
CA ALA A 544 -9.41 1.03 2.96
C ALA A 544 -8.05 1.21 2.27
N GLU A 545 -6.96 0.90 2.97
CA GLU A 545 -5.61 1.01 2.43
C GLU A 545 -5.37 0.06 1.24
N THR A 546 -5.88 -1.19 1.30
CA THR A 546 -5.79 -2.13 0.17
C THR A 546 -6.54 -1.60 -1.06
N ASN A 547 -7.74 -1.05 -0.87
CA ASN A 547 -8.50 -0.46 -1.97
C ASN A 547 -7.80 0.75 -2.58
N ASP A 548 -7.22 1.62 -1.75
CA ASP A 548 -6.46 2.77 -2.22
C ASP A 548 -5.20 2.33 -2.96
N ARG A 549 -4.47 1.33 -2.46
CA ARG A 549 -3.32 0.73 -3.16
C ARG A 549 -3.73 0.15 -4.52
N ALA A 550 -4.85 -0.57 -4.59
CA ALA A 550 -5.35 -1.14 -5.85
C ALA A 550 -5.70 -0.04 -6.87
N ARG A 551 -6.35 1.04 -6.43
CA ARG A 551 -6.66 2.21 -7.28
C ARG A 551 -5.38 2.89 -7.78
N LEU A 552 -4.41 3.08 -6.89
CA LEU A 552 -3.13 3.70 -7.24
C LEU A 552 -2.33 2.82 -8.22
N ALA A 553 -2.32 1.50 -8.01
CA ALA A 553 -1.67 0.57 -8.93
C ALA A 553 -2.34 0.56 -10.31
N ALA A 554 -3.67 0.64 -10.36
CA ALA A 554 -4.40 0.77 -11.62
C ALA A 554 -4.05 2.08 -12.34
N ALA A 555 -4.01 3.22 -11.63
CA ALA A 555 -3.60 4.50 -12.19
C ALA A 555 -2.15 4.48 -12.71
N GLN A 556 -1.23 3.83 -11.97
CA GLN A 556 0.15 3.65 -12.42
C GLN A 556 0.24 2.80 -13.69
N ALA A 557 -0.53 1.71 -13.78
CA ALA A 557 -0.53 0.87 -14.97
C ALA A 557 -0.99 1.64 -16.23
N VAL A 558 -1.94 2.58 -16.07
CA VAL A 558 -2.36 3.49 -17.15
C VAL A 558 -1.23 4.44 -17.53
N GLU A 559 -0.60 5.11 -16.55
CA GLU A 559 0.54 6.02 -16.80
C GLU A 559 1.71 5.28 -17.49
N ASP A 560 1.99 4.04 -17.10
CA ASP A 560 3.03 3.20 -17.70
C ASP A 560 2.71 2.83 -19.14
N ALA A 561 1.43 2.62 -19.46
CA ALA A 561 0.98 2.41 -20.82
C ALA A 561 1.13 3.68 -21.65
N LEU A 562 0.73 4.85 -21.11
CA LEU A 562 0.86 6.15 -21.77
C LEU A 562 2.32 6.52 -22.05
N GLN A 563 3.21 6.37 -21.06
CA GLN A 563 4.64 6.67 -21.24
C GLN A 563 5.28 5.76 -22.30
N ARG A 564 4.87 4.50 -22.38
CA ARG A 564 5.33 3.59 -23.44
C ARG A 564 4.83 4.02 -24.81
N ASP A 565 3.58 4.46 -24.92
CA ASP A 565 3.04 4.96 -26.17
C ASP A 565 3.73 6.26 -26.62
N TYR A 566 3.95 7.19 -25.68
CA TYR A 566 4.67 8.43 -25.94
C TYR A 566 6.10 8.18 -26.46
N ARG A 567 6.84 7.25 -25.83
CA ARG A 567 8.19 6.86 -26.29
C ARG A 567 8.19 6.32 -27.71
N ARG A 568 7.23 5.44 -28.06
CA ARG A 568 7.10 4.88 -29.41
C ARG A 568 6.89 5.99 -30.46
N ARG A 569 5.97 6.92 -30.18
CA ARG A 569 5.69 8.04 -31.09
C ARG A 569 6.88 8.98 -31.27
N PHE A 570 7.62 9.27 -30.19
CA PHE A 570 8.84 10.08 -30.27
C PHE A 570 9.92 9.38 -31.09
N ASP A 571 10.02 8.07 -30.96
CA ASP A 571 10.98 7.27 -31.73
C ASP A 571 10.65 7.27 -33.23
N ASP A 572 9.38 7.05 -33.60
CA ASP A 572 8.89 7.15 -34.98
C ASP A 572 9.15 8.54 -35.59
N LEU A 573 8.91 9.59 -34.82
CA LEU A 573 9.16 10.97 -35.25
C LEU A 573 10.66 11.22 -35.46
N SER A 574 11.50 10.74 -34.55
CA SER A 574 12.94 10.94 -34.65
C SER A 574 13.53 10.20 -35.85
N LYS A 575 13.00 9.03 -36.22
CA LYS A 575 13.36 8.30 -37.45
C LYS A 575 13.12 9.14 -38.72
N ALA A 576 12.15 10.06 -38.73
CA ALA A 576 11.88 10.97 -39.85
C ALA A 576 12.73 12.25 -39.80
N VAL A 577 12.88 12.84 -38.61
CA VAL A 577 13.57 14.13 -38.40
C VAL A 577 15.09 14.03 -38.52
N VAL A 578 15.69 12.98 -37.94
CA VAL A 578 17.14 12.84 -37.86
C VAL A 578 17.80 12.82 -39.24
N PRO A 579 17.30 12.07 -40.25
CA PRO A 579 17.83 12.13 -41.62
C PRO A 579 17.74 13.53 -42.24
N LEU A 580 16.65 14.25 -42.01
CA LEU A 580 16.42 15.60 -42.55
C LEU A 580 17.44 16.60 -41.97
N LEU A 581 17.62 16.61 -40.64
CA LEU A 581 18.63 17.45 -39.99
C LEU A 581 20.05 17.06 -40.40
N ARG A 582 20.32 15.76 -40.58
CA ARG A 582 21.63 15.27 -41.05
C ARG A 582 21.95 15.74 -42.46
N GLY A 583 20.98 15.71 -43.38
CA GLY A 583 21.13 16.21 -44.74
C GLY A 583 21.31 17.74 -44.82
N LEU A 584 20.67 18.48 -43.92
CA LEU A 584 20.88 19.94 -43.77
C LEU A 584 22.26 20.25 -43.15
N ALA A 585 22.70 19.47 -42.16
CA ALA A 585 24.00 19.63 -41.50
C ALA A 585 25.20 19.29 -42.41
N SER A 586 25.03 18.35 -43.34
CA SER A 586 26.05 17.97 -44.34
C SER A 586 26.03 18.83 -45.60
N ALA A 587 25.09 19.78 -45.71
CA ALA A 587 24.81 20.58 -46.90
C ALA A 587 24.44 19.73 -48.15
N GLN A 588 23.97 18.50 -47.95
CA GLN A 588 23.45 17.64 -49.02
C GLN A 588 22.02 18.02 -49.43
N LEU A 589 21.23 18.54 -48.48
CA LEU A 589 19.90 19.07 -48.71
C LEU A 589 19.95 20.61 -48.71
N SER A 590 19.32 21.23 -49.69
CA SER A 590 19.21 22.69 -49.81
C SER A 590 17.92 23.19 -49.18
N SER A 591 18.00 24.22 -48.34
CA SER A 591 16.83 24.90 -47.76
C SER A 591 15.98 25.64 -48.80
N VAL A 592 16.51 25.84 -50.02
CA VAL A 592 15.81 26.49 -51.13
C VAL A 592 14.94 25.49 -51.92
N ASP A 593 15.20 24.19 -51.79
CA ASP A 593 14.45 23.14 -52.47
C ASP A 593 12.98 23.11 -51.99
N PRO A 594 11.99 23.26 -52.89
CA PRO A 594 10.58 23.13 -52.55
C PRO A 594 10.21 21.83 -51.81
N ALA A 595 10.84 20.70 -52.16
CA ALA A 595 10.54 19.41 -51.55
C ALA A 595 11.02 19.35 -50.08
N VAL A 596 12.25 19.81 -49.83
CA VAL A 596 12.83 19.88 -48.47
C VAL A 596 12.02 20.82 -47.57
N ARG A 597 11.54 21.95 -48.11
CA ARG A 597 10.67 22.88 -47.36
C ARG A 597 9.32 22.27 -47.01
N ALA A 598 8.71 21.52 -47.92
CA ALA A 598 7.46 20.82 -47.66
C ALA A 598 7.62 19.77 -46.55
N THR A 599 8.66 18.94 -46.62
CA THR A 599 8.97 17.95 -45.58
C THR A 599 9.29 18.62 -44.23
N ALA A 600 10.08 19.70 -44.22
CA ALA A 600 10.39 20.43 -42.99
C ALA A 600 9.15 21.04 -42.32
N ARG A 601 8.16 21.52 -43.09
CA ARG A 601 6.87 21.98 -42.54
C ARG A 601 6.06 20.86 -41.91
N VAL A 602 5.99 19.71 -42.57
CA VAL A 602 5.25 18.54 -42.07
C VAL A 602 5.87 18.05 -40.77
N GLU A 603 7.19 17.89 -40.72
CA GLU A 603 7.88 17.40 -39.52
C GLU A 603 7.86 18.42 -38.38
N ASP A 604 7.97 19.73 -38.63
CA ASP A 604 7.78 20.78 -37.61
C ASP A 604 6.36 20.74 -37.01
N ALA A 605 5.32 20.64 -37.86
CA ALA A 605 3.94 20.54 -37.41
C ALA A 605 3.71 19.27 -36.57
N ARG A 606 4.26 18.13 -37.01
CA ARG A 606 4.17 16.84 -36.32
C ARG A 606 4.88 16.86 -34.97
N MET A 607 6.08 17.45 -34.93
CA MET A 607 6.82 17.72 -33.70
C MET A 607 5.99 18.60 -32.75
N ARG A 608 5.60 19.79 -33.17
CA ARG A 608 4.84 20.73 -32.33
C ARG A 608 3.58 20.08 -31.78
N ARG A 609 2.95 19.19 -32.55
CA ARG A 609 1.82 18.43 -32.04
C ARG A 609 2.21 17.41 -30.98
N LEU A 610 3.20 16.53 -31.20
CA LEU A 610 3.65 15.56 -30.19
C LEU A 610 4.00 16.20 -28.84
N PHE A 611 4.51 17.43 -28.88
CA PHE A 611 4.94 18.16 -27.69
C PHE A 611 3.87 19.06 -27.07
N ALA A 612 3.05 19.74 -27.88
CA ALA A 612 1.81 20.38 -27.39
C ALA A 612 0.82 19.34 -26.84
N GLN A 613 0.87 18.10 -27.34
CA GLN A 613 0.10 16.95 -26.86
C GLN A 613 0.47 16.52 -25.44
N SER A 614 1.71 16.78 -24.97
CA SER A 614 2.20 16.24 -23.69
C SER A 614 1.56 16.85 -22.43
N VAL A 615 0.80 17.96 -22.57
CA VAL A 615 0.09 18.62 -21.47
C VAL A 615 -1.43 18.65 -21.69
N SER A 616 -1.91 18.49 -22.94
CA SER A 616 -3.32 18.77 -23.28
C SER A 616 -4.09 17.60 -23.90
N PHE A 617 -3.44 16.50 -24.34
CA PHE A 617 -4.11 15.37 -25.01
C PHE A 617 -4.55 14.20 -24.10
N ASP A 618 -4.41 14.33 -22.77
CA ASP A 618 -4.92 13.35 -21.81
C ASP A 618 -6.46 13.35 -21.72
N HIS A 619 -7.12 14.36 -22.30
CA HIS A 619 -8.57 14.45 -22.27
C HIS A 619 -9.21 13.44 -23.26
N PRO A 620 -10.16 12.57 -22.81
CA PRO A 620 -10.76 11.51 -23.64
C PRO A 620 -11.35 11.98 -24.98
N LEU A 621 -11.82 13.22 -25.03
CA LEU A 621 -12.36 13.86 -26.23
C LEU A 621 -11.35 13.97 -27.38
N LEU A 622 -10.07 14.10 -27.07
CA LEU A 622 -9.02 14.27 -28.07
C LEU A 622 -8.51 12.93 -28.59
N GLN A 623 -8.48 11.92 -27.73
CA GLN A 623 -8.16 10.55 -28.12
C GLN A 623 -9.15 10.02 -29.17
N GLU A 624 -10.43 10.39 -29.05
CA GLU A 624 -11.47 10.02 -30.01
C GLU A 624 -11.38 10.78 -31.35
N LEU A 625 -10.80 11.99 -31.37
CA LEU A 625 -10.54 12.76 -32.60
C LEU A 625 -9.28 12.32 -33.36
N GLN A 626 -8.38 11.61 -32.70
CA GLN A 626 -7.08 11.20 -33.23
C GLN A 626 -7.17 10.52 -34.60
N PRO A 627 -8.05 9.53 -34.85
CA PRO A 627 -8.09 8.83 -36.13
C PRO A 627 -8.42 9.75 -37.32
N SER A 628 -9.31 10.72 -37.13
CA SER A 628 -9.70 11.66 -38.19
C SER A 628 -8.58 12.65 -38.51
N ILE A 629 -7.81 13.05 -37.50
CA ILE A 629 -6.62 13.88 -37.67
C ILE A 629 -5.55 13.10 -38.45
N ASP A 630 -5.29 11.84 -38.07
CA ASP A 630 -4.29 11.00 -38.73
C ASP A 630 -4.63 10.77 -40.22
N ILE A 631 -5.92 10.57 -40.55
CA ILE A 631 -6.41 10.44 -41.93
C ILE A 631 -6.15 11.72 -42.73
N ALA A 632 -6.53 12.87 -42.18
CA ALA A 632 -6.37 14.16 -42.84
C ALA A 632 -4.90 14.49 -43.16
N GLU A 633 -4.00 14.17 -42.23
CA GLU A 633 -2.56 14.34 -42.44
C GLU A 633 -1.98 13.36 -43.46
N SER A 634 -2.47 12.11 -43.48
CA SER A 634 -2.08 11.15 -44.51
C SER A 634 -2.45 11.62 -45.92
N ASN A 635 -3.47 12.48 -46.03
CA ASN A 635 -3.91 13.14 -47.26
C ASN A 635 -3.15 14.46 -47.56
N GLY A 636 -2.21 14.88 -46.70
CA GLY A 636 -1.34 16.04 -46.90
C GLY A 636 -1.81 17.36 -46.26
N ALA A 637 -2.85 17.34 -45.43
CA ALA A 637 -3.34 18.54 -44.74
C ALA A 637 -2.48 18.88 -43.50
N THR A 638 -2.19 20.17 -43.30
CA THR A 638 -1.50 20.66 -42.09
C THR A 638 -2.52 20.97 -40.99
N ILE A 639 -2.47 20.26 -39.86
CA ILE A 639 -3.43 20.46 -38.76
C ILE A 639 -2.82 21.21 -37.58
N THR A 640 -3.49 22.28 -37.15
CA THR A 640 -3.13 23.10 -35.99
C THR A 640 -4.17 22.95 -34.87
N PHE A 641 -3.75 22.77 -33.62
CA PHE A 641 -4.63 22.47 -32.49
C PHE A 641 -4.42 23.46 -31.32
N ASP A 642 -5.50 23.94 -30.70
CA ASP A 642 -5.47 24.91 -29.59
C ASP A 642 -6.47 24.51 -28.50
N ILE A 643 -6.03 24.42 -27.23
CA ILE A 643 -6.86 23.92 -26.10
C ILE A 643 -6.85 24.90 -24.94
N ALA A 644 -8.03 25.25 -24.43
CA ALA A 644 -8.16 25.97 -23.16
C ALA A 644 -7.73 25.08 -21.98
N ALA A 645 -6.93 25.63 -21.05
CA ALA A 645 -6.28 24.87 -19.97
C ALA A 645 -7.22 24.09 -19.01
N ASP A 646 -8.52 24.40 -18.99
CA ASP A 646 -9.52 23.81 -18.07
C ASP A 646 -10.71 23.18 -18.82
N VAL A 647 -10.47 22.11 -19.59
CA VAL A 647 -11.58 21.31 -20.16
C VAL A 647 -12.08 20.33 -19.09
N PRO A 648 -13.36 20.41 -18.67
CA PRO A 648 -13.93 19.52 -17.66
C PRO A 648 -14.18 18.12 -18.22
N ASP A 649 -14.20 17.09 -17.36
CA ASP A 649 -14.41 15.71 -17.76
C ASP A 649 -15.79 15.49 -18.42
N ILE A 650 -15.81 15.08 -19.69
CA ILE A 650 -17.03 14.96 -20.51
C ILE A 650 -17.47 13.48 -20.62
N PRO A 651 -18.73 13.14 -20.26
CA PRO A 651 -19.31 11.81 -20.46
C PRO A 651 -19.26 11.33 -21.92
N ALA A 652 -19.12 10.01 -22.13
CA ALA A 652 -18.93 9.43 -23.46
C ALA A 652 -20.01 9.82 -24.50
N THR A 653 -21.28 9.93 -24.10
CA THR A 653 -22.37 10.32 -25.02
C THR A 653 -22.22 11.76 -25.52
N ALA A 654 -21.81 12.68 -24.65
CA ALA A 654 -21.61 14.09 -25.00
C ALA A 654 -20.35 14.27 -25.85
N ARG A 655 -19.33 13.42 -25.68
CA ARG A 655 -18.15 13.41 -26.57
C ARG A 655 -18.55 13.01 -27.98
N THR A 656 -19.32 11.93 -28.15
CA THR A 656 -19.79 11.52 -29.49
C THR A 656 -20.51 12.66 -30.21
N GLU A 657 -21.43 13.36 -29.54
CA GLU A 657 -22.17 14.48 -30.12
C GLU A 657 -21.25 15.65 -30.53
N LEU A 658 -20.27 15.99 -29.69
CA LEU A 658 -19.28 17.02 -29.98
C LEU A 658 -18.35 16.67 -31.14
N LEU A 659 -18.09 15.38 -31.39
CA LEU A 659 -17.03 14.93 -32.29
C LEU A 659 -17.50 14.46 -33.68
N VAL A 660 -18.77 14.09 -33.84
CA VAL A 660 -19.29 13.55 -35.12
C VAL A 660 -19.07 14.52 -36.29
N ALA A 661 -19.54 15.77 -36.17
CA ALA A 661 -19.40 16.76 -37.25
C ALA A 661 -17.93 17.18 -37.50
N PRO A 662 -17.11 17.48 -36.47
CA PRO A 662 -15.68 17.76 -36.64
C PRO A 662 -14.92 16.65 -37.34
N SER A 663 -15.17 15.38 -36.97
CA SER A 663 -14.47 14.23 -37.53
C SER A 663 -14.73 14.05 -39.03
N MET A 664 -15.94 14.37 -39.48
CA MET A 664 -16.34 14.26 -40.88
C MET A 664 -15.66 15.33 -41.76
N LEU A 665 -15.55 16.57 -41.28
CA LEU A 665 -14.86 17.64 -42.02
C LEU A 665 -13.34 17.45 -42.03
N LEU A 666 -12.78 16.99 -40.91
CA LEU A 666 -11.34 16.75 -40.80
C LEU A 666 -10.87 15.68 -41.78
N ALA A 667 -11.59 14.56 -41.88
CA ALA A 667 -11.21 13.46 -42.77
C ALA A 667 -11.09 13.86 -44.26
N ASP A 668 -11.81 14.90 -44.70
CA ASP A 668 -11.82 15.40 -46.08
C ASP A 668 -11.04 16.72 -46.27
N SER A 669 -10.24 17.12 -45.27
CA SER A 669 -9.43 18.33 -45.33
C SER A 669 -8.29 18.18 -46.35
N ARG A 670 -8.07 19.21 -47.19
CA ARG A 670 -7.15 19.14 -48.33
C ARG A 670 -5.77 19.69 -48.06
N SER A 671 -5.66 20.84 -47.40
CA SER A 671 -4.38 21.52 -47.20
C SER A 671 -4.19 22.05 -45.78
N ARG A 672 -5.26 22.49 -45.09
CA ARG A 672 -5.17 22.98 -43.72
C ARG A 672 -6.43 22.73 -42.90
N ALA A 673 -6.24 22.38 -41.64
CA ALA A 673 -7.30 22.44 -40.65
C ALA A 673 -6.82 23.05 -39.33
N ARG A 674 -7.63 23.90 -38.71
CA ARG A 674 -7.40 24.45 -37.37
C ARG A 674 -8.53 24.00 -36.46
N ILE A 675 -8.18 23.35 -35.36
CA ILE A 675 -9.12 22.88 -34.35
C ILE A 675 -8.88 23.66 -33.05
N VAL A 676 -9.94 24.19 -32.47
CA VAL A 676 -9.91 24.94 -31.21
C VAL A 676 -10.93 24.34 -30.25
N VAL A 677 -10.47 23.93 -29.07
CA VAL A 677 -11.32 23.44 -27.98
C VAL A 677 -11.31 24.48 -26.87
N ALA A 678 -12.48 25.04 -26.60
CA ALA A 678 -12.66 26.03 -25.54
C ALA A 678 -13.74 25.57 -24.56
N SER A 679 -13.50 25.77 -23.26
CA SER A 679 -14.53 25.60 -22.24
C SER A 679 -14.86 26.94 -21.61
N SER A 680 -16.15 27.18 -21.37
CA SER A 680 -16.66 28.27 -20.54
C SER A 680 -17.28 27.72 -19.26
N ALA A 681 -17.78 28.59 -18.38
CA ALA A 681 -18.53 28.17 -17.19
C ALA A 681 -19.87 27.47 -17.52
N THR A 682 -20.36 27.59 -18.76
CA THR A 682 -21.70 27.14 -19.16
C THR A 682 -21.70 26.10 -20.28
N ASP A 683 -20.65 26.04 -21.10
CA ASP A 683 -20.57 25.16 -22.27
C ASP A 683 -19.13 24.75 -22.62
N VAL A 684 -19.01 23.66 -23.40
CA VAL A 684 -17.80 23.27 -24.11
C VAL A 684 -18.05 23.48 -25.59
N THR A 685 -17.09 24.08 -26.29
CA THR A 685 -17.17 24.37 -27.72
C THR A 685 -15.97 23.81 -28.46
N ILE A 686 -16.23 23.13 -29.58
CA ILE A 686 -15.20 22.70 -30.54
C ILE A 686 -15.41 23.49 -31.83
N SER A 687 -14.37 24.16 -32.29
CA SER A 687 -14.38 24.86 -33.58
C SER A 687 -13.36 24.23 -34.52
N VAL A 688 -13.78 23.92 -35.74
CA VAL A 688 -12.91 23.44 -36.82
C VAL A 688 -12.99 24.44 -37.98
N VAL A 689 -11.85 24.89 -38.45
CA VAL A 689 -11.72 25.67 -39.69
C VAL A 689 -10.89 24.84 -40.65
N CYS A 690 -11.44 24.43 -41.79
CA CYS A 690 -10.73 23.59 -42.75
C CYS A 690 -11.15 23.86 -44.20
N ASP A 691 -10.30 23.41 -45.13
CA ASP A 691 -10.58 23.40 -46.57
C ASP A 691 -11.04 22.00 -47.02
N CYS A 692 -12.35 21.77 -46.96
CA CYS A 692 -12.97 20.46 -47.24
C CYS A 692 -13.85 20.49 -48.51
N GLY A 693 -14.11 19.31 -49.09
CA GLY A 693 -14.96 19.18 -50.26
C GLY A 693 -16.45 19.38 -49.97
N ALA A 694 -17.21 19.71 -51.02
CA ALA A 694 -18.66 19.91 -50.92
C ALA A 694 -19.44 18.67 -50.43
N ASP A 695 -18.87 17.47 -50.57
CA ASP A 695 -19.47 16.23 -50.07
C ASP A 695 -19.38 16.11 -48.54
N ALA A 696 -18.28 16.53 -47.93
CA ALA A 696 -18.13 16.56 -46.47
C ALA A 696 -19.07 17.60 -45.84
N ILE A 697 -19.20 18.77 -46.46
CA ILE A 697 -20.15 19.82 -46.04
C ILE A 697 -21.59 19.28 -46.06
N ARG A 698 -22.01 18.66 -47.17
CA ARG A 698 -23.33 18.04 -47.31
C ARG A 698 -23.57 16.91 -46.31
N ALA A 699 -22.52 16.18 -45.93
CA ALA A 699 -22.63 15.10 -44.97
C ALA A 699 -22.86 15.63 -43.54
N VAL A 700 -22.25 16.76 -43.18
CA VAL A 700 -22.52 17.46 -41.91
C VAL A 700 -23.91 18.09 -41.90
N GLU A 701 -24.35 18.71 -42.99
CA GLU A 701 -25.71 19.30 -43.12
C GLU A 701 -26.84 18.28 -42.98
N ARG A 702 -26.57 16.99 -43.25
CA ARG A 702 -27.53 15.89 -43.11
C ARG A 702 -27.64 15.33 -41.69
N LEU A 703 -26.81 15.80 -40.75
CA LEU A 703 -26.93 15.40 -39.35
C LEU A 703 -28.27 15.90 -38.79
N PRO A 704 -28.93 15.10 -37.92
CA PRO A 704 -30.25 15.46 -37.37
C PRO A 704 -30.19 16.80 -36.64
N GLY A 705 -31.19 17.65 -36.87
CA GLY A 705 -31.22 19.09 -36.50
C GLY A 705 -31.22 19.43 -35.00
N ASP A 706 -31.12 18.45 -34.11
CA ASP A 706 -30.90 18.65 -32.67
C ASP A 706 -29.41 18.90 -32.32
N ALA A 707 -28.50 18.70 -33.28
CA ALA A 707 -27.07 18.92 -33.05
C ALA A 707 -26.77 20.42 -33.07
N ALA A 708 -26.35 20.97 -31.92
CA ALA A 708 -26.02 22.38 -31.71
C ALA A 708 -24.70 22.77 -32.40
N PHE A 709 -24.68 22.73 -33.73
CA PHE A 709 -23.55 23.16 -34.54
C PHE A 709 -23.91 24.31 -35.49
N GLU A 710 -22.95 25.22 -35.66
CA GLU A 710 -22.99 26.34 -36.58
C GLU A 710 -21.97 26.05 -37.69
N LEU A 711 -22.42 26.04 -38.95
CA LEU A 711 -21.59 25.76 -40.12
C LEU A 711 -21.65 26.96 -41.06
N ILE A 712 -20.49 27.58 -41.32
CA ILE A 712 -20.36 28.74 -42.19
C ILE A 712 -19.27 28.46 -43.21
N THR A 713 -19.60 28.56 -44.50
CA THR A 713 -18.64 28.42 -45.59
C THR A 713 -18.38 29.78 -46.23
N LEU A 714 -17.12 30.21 -46.25
CA LEU A 714 -16.66 31.48 -46.82
C LEU A 714 -15.53 31.19 -47.81
N ALA A 715 -15.82 31.40 -49.10
CA ALA A 715 -14.91 31.05 -50.20
C ALA A 715 -14.49 29.57 -50.15
N ASP A 716 -13.19 29.29 -49.97
CA ASP A 716 -12.62 27.94 -49.92
C ASP A 716 -12.47 27.40 -48.47
N GLU A 717 -12.97 28.11 -47.46
CA GLU A 717 -12.89 27.69 -46.05
C GLU A 717 -14.26 27.42 -45.44
N THR A 718 -14.33 26.32 -44.69
CA THR A 718 -15.50 25.94 -43.90
C THR A 718 -15.17 26.07 -42.43
N TRP A 719 -15.97 26.85 -41.71
CA TRP A 719 -15.95 26.99 -40.27
C TRP A 719 -17.12 26.23 -39.66
N LEU A 720 -16.82 25.23 -38.84
CA LEU A 720 -17.76 24.49 -38.03
C LEU A 720 -17.53 24.83 -36.56
N LYS A 721 -18.60 25.09 -35.82
CA LYS A 721 -18.58 25.30 -34.38
C LYS A 721 -19.65 24.45 -33.73
N VAL A 722 -19.26 23.48 -32.91
CA VAL A 722 -20.18 22.61 -32.14
C VAL A 722 -20.14 23.02 -30.68
N ARG A 723 -21.31 23.19 -30.05
CA ARG A 723 -21.45 23.60 -28.65
C ARG A 723 -22.24 22.55 -27.87
N HIS A 724 -21.78 22.19 -26.68
CA HIS A 724 -22.52 21.35 -25.74
C HIS A 724 -22.62 22.03 -24.36
N PRO A 725 -23.81 22.21 -23.77
CA PRO A 725 -23.99 22.83 -22.46
C PRO A 725 -23.52 21.91 -21.31
N LEU A 726 -22.85 22.49 -20.30
CA LEU A 726 -22.32 21.75 -19.13
C LEU A 726 -23.42 21.34 -18.12
N ALA A 727 -24.55 22.09 -18.06
CA ALA A 727 -25.65 21.80 -17.13
C ALA A 727 -26.33 20.44 -17.37
N GLU A 728 -26.28 19.94 -18.61
CA GLU A 728 -26.82 18.63 -18.99
C GLU A 728 -25.90 17.47 -18.58
N LEU A 729 -24.60 17.73 -18.36
CA LEU A 729 -23.65 16.71 -17.92
C LEU A 729 -23.88 16.27 -16.46
N SER A 730 -24.46 17.14 -15.61
CA SER A 730 -24.77 16.82 -14.20
C SER A 730 -26.08 16.04 -13.99
N LYS A 731 -26.98 16.01 -14.99
CA LYS A 731 -28.31 15.38 -14.87
C LYS A 731 -28.35 13.92 -15.32
N ARG A 732 -27.26 13.39 -15.90
CA ARG A 732 -27.16 12.03 -16.45
C ARG A 732 -26.05 11.18 -15.82
N THR A 733 -25.41 11.63 -14.73
CA THR A 733 -24.39 10.88 -13.98
C THR A 733 -24.97 10.06 -12.84
#